data_AF-A0A7X6ZUD8-F1
#
_entry.id   AF-A0A7X6ZUD8-F1
#
_cell.length_a   1.000
_cell.length_b   1.000
_cell.length_c   1.000
_cell.angle_alpha   90.00
_cell.angle_beta   90.00
_cell.angle_gamma   90.00
#
_symmetry.space_group_name_H-M   'P 1'
#
loop_
_entity.id
_entity.type
_entity.pdbx_description
1 polymer ?
#
loop_
_entity_poly.entity_id
_entity_poly.type
_entity_poly.pdbx_seq_one_letter_code
_entity_poly.pdbx_strand_id
1 'polypeptide(L)'
;TVDNVVEKLETLGYTRSEIRYREVFSEANDKIEEAKIEYEDGKKEAETELNNAWIEIEDGKKELLDAKAEIEDGKKEITDAKNTLKRETSDANNEITDAKQELKDALVELEDGEKKLADAIAELDDGKRKYDEGYLEYLEGIEEISKADKEFKKGELEYEDGVKELAEAKNKIADAERSLAYAQQNLQTGEYQYQDGLKQYNANKDQFDQLMSQVLNGLSAGKLSFANSQELFMAMEQDTTGEISLAVTNVLTNMRSNMQLQIDSINALQTEANELEAYISTLENSVPVTPDAITIDEASAKLAQLKAEYEKQKHNIEPLNRALASLPPDSDTLKKSYYQLNSAKASLENARAQLTNGWISFSRGHEELKEGKKRYEEGIVELEKAKTELEINRQKLDDARDELKNARIELEDAKLEIKDGDKEISDARKELDDGWKEYYDGLVKITEAEETLKKETSDAGRKIRDAEEELAEGQIDYEEGFIEIADGESKYLEAKADVEKELADAAKEITDAEEDLKELELPEWYVLDRKSNVSYISFSMNADKVGAIATVFPVFFYLVAALVTLTTMTRMVEKERTQIGTLKALGYTKSIIMSKYLVYCGLASIFGSVAGLLMGFSILPNIIWMAYGMLYHLPPLNAAFMWDYAILSSDVAVLCTMAATFNACHQTLKEKPASLMLPKSPKAGKRILLERVTFIWSRMKFSYKATARNIFRYKKHFFMTIIGIAGCTALMVAGFGVYDSIKDIAHTQFENIMRYQLRIELDTDKEYDDILTDFLNDS
;
A
#
# COMPACT_ATOMS: atom_id res chain seq x y z
N THR A 1 123.20 34.11 -67.84
CA THR A 1 122.08 34.92 -67.34
C THR A 1 120.78 34.20 -67.63
N VAL A 2 119.76 34.37 -66.80
CA VAL A 2 118.41 33.80 -67.03
C VAL A 2 117.94 34.13 -68.45
N ASP A 3 118.28 35.32 -68.96
CA ASP A 3 118.00 35.77 -70.32
C ASP A 3 118.54 34.83 -71.42
N ASN A 4 119.70 34.21 -71.22
CA ASN A 4 120.33 33.32 -72.20
C ASN A 4 119.70 31.90 -72.20
N VAL A 5 119.01 31.54 -71.10
CA VAL A 5 118.20 30.31 -71.01
C VAL A 5 116.82 30.55 -71.61
N VAL A 6 116.25 31.74 -71.38
CA VAL A 6 114.98 32.18 -71.98
C VAL A 6 115.06 32.20 -73.51
N GLU A 7 116.11 32.78 -74.09
CA GLU A 7 116.27 32.88 -75.57
C GLU A 7 116.38 31.49 -76.26
N LYS A 8 116.97 30.49 -75.60
CA LYS A 8 116.98 29.11 -76.08
C LYS A 8 115.62 28.41 -75.92
N LEU A 9 114.89 28.72 -74.86
CA LEU A 9 113.56 28.17 -74.62
C LEU A 9 112.51 28.79 -75.56
N GLU A 10 112.69 30.03 -76.02
CA GLU A 10 111.79 30.68 -76.97
C GLU A 10 111.74 29.96 -78.33
N THR A 11 112.88 29.56 -78.89
CA THR A 11 112.92 28.79 -80.15
C THR A 11 112.31 27.39 -80.03
N LEU A 12 112.45 26.76 -78.86
CA LEU A 12 111.77 25.50 -78.56
C LEU A 12 110.26 25.71 -78.35
N GLY A 13 109.90 26.86 -77.78
CA GLY A 13 108.54 27.33 -77.54
C GLY A 13 107.72 27.37 -78.82
N TYR A 14 108.21 27.99 -79.90
CA TYR A 14 107.49 28.05 -81.18
C TYR A 14 107.15 26.67 -81.75
N THR A 15 108.14 25.76 -81.78
CA THR A 15 107.92 24.40 -82.31
C THR A 15 106.96 23.58 -81.42
N ARG A 16 107.06 23.74 -80.09
CA ARG A 16 106.14 23.11 -79.13
C ARG A 16 104.73 23.71 -79.20
N SER A 17 104.60 25.02 -79.44
CA SER A 17 103.31 25.70 -79.58
C SER A 17 102.55 25.23 -80.82
N GLU A 18 103.23 24.93 -81.94
CA GLU A 18 102.56 24.40 -83.14
C GLU A 18 102.05 22.95 -82.93
N ILE A 19 102.85 22.09 -82.30
CA ILE A 19 102.42 20.73 -81.96
C ILE A 19 101.26 20.77 -80.97
N ARG A 20 101.37 21.63 -79.94
CA ARG A 20 100.32 21.81 -78.94
C ARG A 20 99.05 22.38 -79.55
N TYR A 21 99.16 23.33 -80.48
CA TYR A 21 98.00 23.87 -81.20
C TYR A 21 97.23 22.76 -81.93
N ARG A 22 97.93 21.87 -82.65
CA ARG A 22 97.28 20.76 -83.37
C ARG A 22 96.67 19.72 -82.43
N GLU A 23 97.34 19.39 -81.33
CA GLU A 23 96.78 18.51 -80.29
C GLU A 23 95.52 19.13 -79.66
N VAL A 24 95.60 20.39 -79.24
CA VAL A 24 94.48 21.10 -78.59
C VAL A 24 93.31 21.29 -79.56
N PHE A 25 93.57 21.58 -80.83
CA PHE A 25 92.52 21.70 -81.84
C PHE A 25 91.79 20.36 -82.06
N SER A 26 92.53 19.25 -82.15
CA SER A 26 91.93 17.91 -82.27
C SER A 26 91.16 17.52 -81.02
N GLU A 27 91.75 17.71 -79.83
CA GLU A 27 91.14 17.37 -78.54
C GLU A 27 89.89 18.22 -78.27
N ALA A 28 89.91 19.52 -78.63
CA ALA A 28 88.76 20.39 -78.51
C ALA A 28 87.63 19.99 -79.47
N ASN A 29 87.96 19.60 -80.71
CA ASN A 29 86.95 19.15 -81.66
C ASN A 29 86.30 17.80 -81.25
N ASP A 30 87.08 16.87 -80.69
CA ASP A 30 86.54 15.63 -80.14
C ASP A 30 85.64 15.89 -78.93
N LYS A 31 86.03 16.82 -78.02
CA LYS A 31 85.20 17.23 -76.88
C LYS A 31 83.92 17.96 -77.27
N ILE A 32 83.93 18.78 -78.34
CA ILE A 32 82.71 19.42 -78.87
C ILE A 32 81.74 18.37 -79.41
N GLU A 33 82.25 17.32 -80.07
CA GLU A 33 81.41 16.23 -80.55
C GLU A 33 80.85 15.36 -79.41
N GLU A 34 81.66 15.08 -78.37
CA GLU A 34 81.19 14.44 -77.13
C GLU A 34 80.11 15.29 -76.43
N ALA A 35 80.32 16.60 -76.30
CA ALA A 35 79.34 17.51 -75.69
C ALA A 35 78.01 17.57 -76.47
N LYS A 36 78.04 17.46 -77.81
CA LYS A 36 76.81 17.35 -78.63
C LYS A 36 76.04 16.07 -78.38
N ILE A 37 76.74 14.94 -78.19
CA ILE A 37 76.11 13.66 -77.86
C ILE A 37 75.50 13.73 -76.47
N GLU A 38 76.24 14.24 -75.47
CA GLU A 38 75.74 14.44 -74.11
C GLU A 38 74.53 15.39 -74.07
N TYR A 39 74.51 16.44 -74.91
CA TYR A 39 73.36 17.34 -75.03
C TYR A 39 72.08 16.63 -75.55
N GLU A 40 72.20 15.81 -76.61
CA GLU A 40 71.05 15.09 -77.16
C GLU A 40 70.55 13.98 -76.21
N ASP A 41 71.46 13.28 -75.52
CA ASP A 41 71.10 12.28 -74.51
C ASP A 41 70.47 12.95 -73.28
N GLY A 42 71.05 14.04 -72.78
CA GLY A 42 70.52 14.82 -71.65
C GLY A 42 69.15 15.41 -71.94
N LYS A 43 68.91 15.90 -73.17
CA LYS A 43 67.58 16.35 -73.60
C LYS A 43 66.53 15.25 -73.54
N LYS A 44 66.88 14.03 -73.99
CA LYS A 44 65.97 12.89 -74.03
C LYS A 44 65.65 12.35 -72.63
N GLU A 45 66.64 12.31 -71.75
CA GLU A 45 66.45 11.95 -70.34
C GLU A 45 65.53 12.97 -69.66
N ALA A 46 65.79 14.27 -69.85
CA ALA A 46 64.96 15.33 -69.28
C ALA A 46 63.51 15.32 -69.78
N GLU A 47 63.27 15.08 -71.08
CA GLU A 47 61.92 14.90 -71.62
C GLU A 47 61.18 13.71 -70.98
N THR A 48 61.90 12.62 -70.67
CA THR A 48 61.34 11.42 -70.04
C THR A 48 60.99 11.67 -68.57
N GLU A 49 61.89 12.31 -67.82
CA GLU A 49 61.67 12.65 -66.40
C GLU A 49 60.53 13.65 -66.22
N LEU A 50 60.45 14.69 -67.06
CA LEU A 50 59.35 15.64 -67.04
C LEU A 50 58.01 14.97 -67.40
N ASN A 51 58.00 14.04 -68.35
CA ASN A 51 56.78 13.31 -68.68
C ASN A 51 56.31 12.41 -67.53
N ASN A 52 57.22 11.71 -66.85
CA ASN A 52 56.89 10.89 -65.69
C ASN A 52 56.35 11.73 -64.53
N ALA A 53 56.98 12.87 -64.23
CA ALA A 53 56.53 13.80 -63.20
C ALA A 53 55.12 14.36 -63.51
N TRP A 54 54.80 14.62 -64.77
CA TRP A 54 53.46 15.06 -65.18
C TRP A 54 52.40 13.96 -65.01
N ILE A 55 52.74 12.71 -65.31
CA ILE A 55 51.83 11.56 -65.12
C ILE A 55 51.50 11.38 -63.63
N GLU A 56 52.49 11.48 -62.73
CA GLU A 56 52.27 11.40 -61.28
C GLU A 56 51.32 12.51 -60.78
N ILE A 57 51.45 13.73 -61.31
CA ILE A 57 50.53 14.85 -61.01
C ILE A 57 49.11 14.55 -61.53
N GLU A 58 48.97 13.95 -62.72
CA GLU A 58 47.67 13.62 -63.30
C GLU A 58 46.97 12.49 -62.54
N ASP A 59 47.71 11.46 -62.13
CA ASP A 59 47.21 10.37 -61.29
C ASP A 59 46.78 10.88 -59.91
N GLY A 60 47.60 11.72 -59.24
CA GLY A 60 47.23 12.29 -57.95
C GLY A 60 46.03 13.26 -58.01
N LYS A 61 45.81 13.96 -59.13
CA LYS A 61 44.57 14.74 -59.37
C LYS A 61 43.33 13.84 -59.47
N LYS A 62 43.47 12.65 -60.05
CA LYS A 62 42.40 11.69 -60.17
C LYS A 62 42.04 11.08 -58.82
N GLU A 63 43.04 10.73 -58.01
CA GLU A 63 42.85 10.27 -56.63
C GLU A 63 42.14 11.34 -55.77
N LEU A 64 42.48 12.63 -55.93
CA LEU A 64 41.77 13.74 -55.28
C LEU A 64 40.29 13.83 -55.67
N LEU A 65 39.95 13.55 -56.93
CA LEU A 65 38.55 13.57 -57.39
C LEU A 65 37.74 12.43 -56.75
N ASP A 66 38.33 11.25 -56.64
CA ASP A 66 37.72 10.09 -55.98
C ASP A 66 37.55 10.36 -54.47
N ALA A 67 38.59 10.87 -53.80
CA ALA A 67 38.53 11.27 -52.39
C ALA A 67 37.45 12.34 -52.12
N LYS A 68 37.26 13.30 -53.05
CA LYS A 68 36.19 14.31 -52.95
C LYS A 68 34.80 13.69 -53.04
N ALA A 69 34.60 12.69 -53.90
CA ALA A 69 33.33 11.98 -54.03
C ALA A 69 33.02 11.17 -52.75
N GLU A 70 34.02 10.49 -52.18
CA GLU A 70 33.89 9.75 -50.92
C GLU A 70 33.52 10.67 -49.74
N ILE A 71 34.11 11.88 -49.66
CA ILE A 71 33.73 12.89 -48.67
C ILE A 71 32.27 13.34 -48.81
N GLU A 72 31.76 13.46 -50.04
CA GLU A 72 30.37 13.86 -50.29
C GLU A 72 29.39 12.76 -49.90
N ASP A 73 29.68 11.51 -50.25
CA ASP A 73 28.89 10.35 -49.85
C ASP A 73 28.91 10.16 -48.32
N GLY A 74 30.08 10.26 -47.68
CA GLY A 74 30.21 10.19 -46.22
C GLY A 74 29.39 11.26 -45.49
N LYS A 75 29.33 12.50 -46.01
CA LYS A 75 28.45 13.56 -45.47
C LYS A 75 26.97 13.20 -45.55
N LYS A 76 26.56 12.56 -46.64
CA LYS A 76 25.17 12.15 -46.87
C LYS A 76 24.79 11.01 -45.93
N GLU A 77 25.64 10.00 -45.80
CA GLU A 77 25.42 8.87 -44.88
C GLU A 77 25.32 9.31 -43.42
N ILE A 78 26.18 10.23 -42.96
CA ILE A 78 26.10 10.80 -41.61
C ILE A 78 24.77 11.56 -41.40
N THR A 79 24.30 12.27 -42.42
CA THR A 79 23.04 13.02 -42.35
C THR A 79 21.84 12.08 -42.28
N ASP A 80 21.82 11.02 -43.09
CA ASP A 80 20.77 10.01 -43.09
C ASP A 80 20.76 9.21 -41.78
N ALA A 81 21.95 8.88 -41.23
CA ALA A 81 22.09 8.24 -39.93
C ALA A 81 21.55 9.12 -38.79
N LYS A 82 21.84 10.43 -38.79
CA LYS A 82 21.28 11.38 -37.81
C LYS A 82 19.77 11.49 -37.89
N ASN A 83 19.21 11.53 -39.11
CA ASN A 83 17.77 11.62 -39.32
C ASN A 83 17.06 10.32 -38.87
N THR A 84 17.65 9.16 -39.17
CA THR A 84 17.14 7.86 -38.74
C THR A 84 17.14 7.75 -37.22
N LEU A 85 18.26 8.07 -36.58
CA LEU A 85 18.38 8.08 -35.12
C LEU A 85 17.33 8.99 -34.48
N LYS A 86 17.10 10.19 -35.03
CA LYS A 86 16.09 11.12 -34.52
C LYS A 86 14.68 10.53 -34.59
N ARG A 87 14.33 9.86 -35.70
CA ARG A 87 13.01 9.24 -35.89
C ARG A 87 12.82 8.06 -34.93
N GLU A 88 13.76 7.11 -34.91
CA GLU A 88 13.69 5.93 -34.02
C GLU A 88 13.65 6.34 -32.55
N THR A 89 14.42 7.36 -32.16
CA THR A 89 14.35 7.92 -30.80
C THR A 89 12.98 8.54 -30.51
N SER A 90 12.35 9.18 -31.49
CA SER A 90 11.02 9.77 -31.31
C SER A 90 9.95 8.70 -31.17
N ASP A 91 9.99 7.67 -32.02
CA ASP A 91 9.03 6.57 -32.02
C ASP A 91 9.11 5.79 -30.69
N ALA A 92 10.32 5.43 -30.25
CA ALA A 92 10.53 4.78 -28.96
C ALA A 92 10.10 5.64 -27.76
N ASN A 93 10.31 6.96 -27.79
CA ASN A 93 9.82 7.84 -26.73
C ASN A 93 8.28 7.93 -26.71
N ASN A 94 7.62 7.87 -27.86
CA ASN A 94 6.16 7.81 -27.93
C ASN A 94 5.64 6.50 -27.34
N GLU A 95 6.23 5.36 -27.70
CA GLU A 95 5.89 4.05 -27.11
C GLU A 95 6.07 4.02 -25.58
N ILE A 96 7.17 4.58 -25.07
CA ILE A 96 7.40 4.72 -23.63
C ILE A 96 6.36 5.64 -22.98
N THR A 97 5.91 6.68 -23.68
CA THR A 97 4.88 7.61 -23.18
C THR A 97 3.52 6.94 -23.13
N ASP A 98 3.15 6.19 -24.16
CA ASP A 98 1.91 5.42 -24.22
C ASP A 98 1.90 4.35 -23.12
N ALA A 99 3.00 3.61 -22.94
CA ALA A 99 3.15 2.64 -21.84
C ALA A 99 3.03 3.30 -20.44
N LYS A 100 3.58 4.51 -20.27
CA LYS A 100 3.41 5.28 -19.01
C LYS A 100 1.97 5.73 -18.79
N GLN A 101 1.23 6.01 -19.86
CA GLN A 101 -0.18 6.37 -19.79
C GLN A 101 -1.03 5.14 -19.44
N GLU A 102 -0.78 3.98 -20.06
CA GLU A 102 -1.41 2.71 -19.69
C GLU A 102 -1.16 2.36 -18.21
N LEU A 103 0.08 2.58 -17.72
CA LEU A 103 0.41 2.36 -16.31
C LEU A 103 -0.37 3.28 -15.35
N LYS A 104 -0.65 4.50 -15.79
CA LYS A 104 -1.46 5.46 -15.04
C LYS A 104 -2.93 5.05 -15.03
N ASP A 105 -3.44 4.54 -16.14
CA ASP A 105 -4.82 4.04 -16.23
C ASP A 105 -4.99 2.78 -15.37
N ALA A 106 -4.01 1.87 -15.36
CA ALA A 106 -3.97 0.72 -14.45
C ALA A 106 -3.96 1.13 -12.96
N LEU A 107 -3.31 2.23 -12.59
CA LEU A 107 -3.36 2.79 -11.23
C LEU A 107 -4.76 3.26 -10.84
N VAL A 108 -5.51 3.84 -11.77
CA VAL A 108 -6.90 4.25 -11.54
C VAL A 108 -7.79 3.03 -11.36
N GLU A 109 -7.61 1.99 -12.18
CA GLU A 109 -8.34 0.72 -12.02
C GLU A 109 -8.04 0.02 -10.69
N LEU A 110 -6.78 0.09 -10.21
CA LEU A 110 -6.40 -0.37 -8.88
C LEU A 110 -7.10 0.42 -7.76
N GLU A 111 -7.21 1.75 -7.88
CA GLU A 111 -7.93 2.58 -6.91
C GLU A 111 -9.43 2.23 -6.88
N ASP A 112 -10.05 2.04 -8.06
CA ASP A 112 -11.43 1.58 -8.16
C ASP A 112 -11.60 0.16 -7.58
N GLY A 113 -10.62 -0.73 -7.78
CA GLY A 113 -10.58 -2.07 -7.17
C GLY A 113 -10.48 -2.03 -5.65
N GLU A 114 -9.64 -1.15 -5.08
CA GLU A 114 -9.54 -0.94 -3.63
C GLU A 114 -10.85 -0.43 -3.04
N LYS A 115 -11.53 0.46 -3.77
CA LYS A 115 -12.84 0.96 -3.36
C LYS A 115 -13.91 -0.13 -3.39
N LYS A 116 -13.98 -0.95 -4.45
CA LYS A 116 -14.88 -2.11 -4.50
C LYS A 116 -14.62 -3.07 -3.34
N LEU A 117 -13.36 -3.34 -3.01
CA LEU A 117 -13.01 -4.18 -1.86
C LEU A 117 -13.50 -3.56 -0.54
N ALA A 118 -13.36 -2.25 -0.37
CA ALA A 118 -13.85 -1.55 0.81
C ALA A 118 -15.38 -1.60 0.92
N ASP A 119 -16.09 -1.41 -0.20
CA ASP A 119 -17.55 -1.50 -0.28
C ASP A 119 -18.01 -2.93 0.06
N ALA A 120 -17.38 -3.97 -0.49
CA ALA A 120 -17.67 -5.38 -0.18
C ALA A 120 -17.40 -5.75 1.29
N ILE A 121 -16.34 -5.19 1.90
CA ILE A 121 -16.07 -5.34 3.34
C ILE A 121 -17.19 -4.69 4.18
N ALA A 122 -17.65 -3.50 3.78
CA ALA A 122 -18.73 -2.80 4.47
C ALA A 122 -20.06 -3.58 4.39
N GLU A 123 -20.37 -4.16 3.22
CA GLU A 123 -21.55 -5.02 3.04
C GLU A 123 -21.46 -6.30 3.88
N LEU A 124 -20.29 -6.95 3.95
CA LEU A 124 -20.08 -8.11 4.83
C LEU A 124 -20.30 -7.76 6.31
N ASP A 125 -19.79 -6.61 6.75
CA ASP A 125 -19.96 -6.16 8.14
C ASP A 125 -21.42 -5.80 8.45
N ASP A 126 -22.17 -5.22 7.50
CA ASP A 126 -23.61 -5.00 7.62
C ASP A 126 -24.38 -6.33 7.71
N GLY A 127 -24.06 -7.30 6.84
CA GLY A 127 -24.63 -8.64 6.87
C GLY A 127 -24.37 -9.37 8.20
N LYS A 128 -23.15 -9.25 8.76
CA LYS A 128 -22.82 -9.79 10.09
C LYS A 128 -23.62 -9.12 11.21
N ARG A 129 -23.80 -7.79 11.15
CA ARG A 129 -24.64 -7.10 12.12
C ARG A 129 -26.09 -7.55 12.05
N LYS A 130 -26.68 -7.64 10.85
CA LYS A 130 -28.04 -8.17 10.67
C LYS A 130 -28.16 -9.60 11.18
N TYR A 131 -27.14 -10.43 10.98
CA TYR A 131 -27.12 -11.78 11.52
C TYR A 131 -27.12 -11.78 13.05
N ASP A 132 -26.28 -10.96 13.69
CA ASP A 132 -26.22 -10.87 15.15
C ASP A 132 -27.54 -10.32 15.74
N GLU A 133 -28.10 -9.27 15.12
CA GLU A 133 -29.40 -8.69 15.49
C GLU A 133 -30.54 -9.72 15.30
N GLY A 134 -30.64 -10.37 14.14
CA GLY A 134 -31.64 -11.42 13.88
C GLY A 134 -31.45 -12.68 14.74
N TYR A 135 -30.23 -13.00 15.16
CA TYR A 135 -29.97 -14.12 16.07
C TYR A 135 -30.49 -13.82 17.48
N LEU A 136 -30.36 -12.58 17.94
CA LEU A 136 -30.94 -12.15 19.21
C LEU A 136 -32.48 -12.19 19.14
N GLU A 137 -33.09 -11.67 18.08
CA GLU A 137 -34.55 -11.74 17.88
C GLU A 137 -35.06 -13.19 17.83
N TYR A 138 -34.32 -14.08 17.16
CA TYR A 138 -34.65 -15.51 17.17
C TYR A 138 -34.63 -16.12 18.59
N LEU A 139 -33.65 -15.74 19.42
CA LEU A 139 -33.59 -16.20 20.82
C LEU A 139 -34.74 -15.62 21.67
N GLU A 140 -35.05 -14.34 21.49
CA GLU A 140 -36.16 -13.67 22.16
C GLU A 140 -37.49 -14.33 21.78
N GLY A 141 -37.72 -14.61 20.49
CA GLY A 141 -38.92 -15.32 20.01
C GLY A 141 -39.07 -16.72 20.61
N ILE A 142 -37.98 -17.46 20.82
CA ILE A 142 -38.03 -18.76 21.54
C ILE A 142 -38.48 -18.56 22.99
N GLU A 143 -37.99 -17.52 23.66
CA GLU A 143 -38.37 -17.21 25.03
C GLU A 143 -39.85 -16.81 25.12
N GLU A 144 -40.32 -15.98 24.18
CA GLU A 144 -41.73 -15.56 24.10
C GLU A 144 -42.67 -16.74 23.88
N ILE A 145 -42.34 -17.66 22.95
CA ILE A 145 -43.10 -18.90 22.78
C ILE A 145 -43.14 -19.69 24.09
N SER A 146 -42.03 -19.78 24.82
CA SER A 146 -41.99 -20.50 26.11
C SER A 146 -42.90 -19.87 27.15
N LYS A 147 -42.97 -18.53 27.20
CA LYS A 147 -43.88 -17.79 28.10
C LYS A 147 -45.34 -17.99 27.69
N ALA A 148 -45.65 -17.80 26.41
CA ALA A 148 -46.99 -17.97 25.88
C ALA A 148 -47.52 -19.40 26.05
N ASP A 149 -46.67 -20.43 25.85
CA ASP A 149 -47.03 -21.84 26.06
C ASP A 149 -47.35 -22.14 27.54
N LYS A 150 -46.62 -21.53 28.48
CA LYS A 150 -46.93 -21.64 29.93
C LYS A 150 -48.25 -20.97 30.28
N GLU A 151 -48.50 -19.76 29.76
CA GLU A 151 -49.78 -19.05 29.97
C GLU A 151 -50.96 -19.83 29.38
N PHE A 152 -50.79 -20.38 28.18
CA PHE A 152 -51.79 -21.20 27.51
C PHE A 152 -52.13 -22.46 28.33
N LYS A 153 -51.11 -23.22 28.78
CA LYS A 153 -51.32 -24.41 29.64
C LYS A 153 -51.96 -24.07 30.97
N LYS A 154 -51.62 -22.93 31.56
CA LYS A 154 -52.27 -22.46 32.80
C LYS A 154 -53.75 -22.18 32.56
N GLY A 155 -54.09 -21.46 31.49
CA GLY A 155 -55.48 -21.19 31.12
C GLY A 155 -56.27 -22.46 30.80
N GLU A 156 -55.63 -23.48 30.20
CA GLU A 156 -56.26 -24.78 29.92
C GLU A 156 -56.66 -25.48 31.22
N LEU A 157 -55.78 -25.48 32.23
CA LEU A 157 -56.07 -26.02 33.56
C LEU A 157 -57.18 -25.25 34.27
N GLU A 158 -57.15 -23.91 34.25
CA GLU A 158 -58.19 -23.07 34.86
C GLU A 158 -59.56 -23.30 34.20
N TYR A 159 -59.61 -23.46 32.88
CA TYR A 159 -60.83 -23.82 32.16
C TYR A 159 -61.33 -25.22 32.54
N GLU A 160 -60.46 -26.23 32.59
CA GLU A 160 -60.83 -27.59 33.00
C GLU A 160 -61.38 -27.64 34.43
N ASP A 161 -60.75 -26.91 35.35
CA ASP A 161 -61.20 -26.83 36.73
C ASP A 161 -62.54 -26.09 36.85
N GLY A 162 -62.74 -25.00 36.10
CA GLY A 162 -64.03 -24.32 36.01
C GLY A 162 -65.16 -25.23 35.50
N VAL A 163 -64.88 -26.11 34.53
CA VAL A 163 -65.85 -27.11 34.05
C VAL A 163 -66.22 -28.10 35.16
N LYS A 164 -65.25 -28.57 35.95
CA LYS A 164 -65.49 -29.48 37.08
C LYS A 164 -66.32 -28.80 38.17
N GLU A 165 -65.96 -27.59 38.58
CA GLU A 165 -66.70 -26.82 39.59
C GLU A 165 -68.15 -26.57 39.18
N LEU A 166 -68.39 -26.25 37.89
CA LEU A 166 -69.73 -26.07 37.36
C LEU A 166 -70.56 -27.36 37.43
N ALA A 167 -69.94 -28.50 37.11
CA ALA A 167 -70.58 -29.82 37.23
C ALA A 167 -70.93 -30.16 38.69
N GLU A 168 -70.03 -29.85 39.64
CA GLU A 168 -70.30 -30.02 41.07
C GLU A 168 -71.43 -29.12 41.57
N ALA A 169 -71.46 -27.85 41.16
CA ALA A 169 -72.55 -26.93 41.50
C ALA A 169 -73.90 -27.44 40.98
N LYS A 170 -73.94 -27.97 39.74
CA LYS A 170 -75.15 -28.58 39.17
C LYS A 170 -75.62 -29.80 39.96
N ASN A 171 -74.70 -30.65 40.41
CA ASN A 171 -75.03 -31.80 41.26
C ASN A 171 -75.59 -31.35 42.62
N LYS A 172 -74.99 -30.34 43.26
CA LYS A 172 -75.48 -29.76 44.52
C LYS A 172 -76.88 -29.17 44.39
N ILE A 173 -77.20 -28.51 43.26
CA ILE A 173 -78.56 -28.04 42.97
C ILE A 173 -79.54 -29.23 42.93
N ALA A 174 -79.20 -30.29 42.19
CA ALA A 174 -80.07 -31.47 42.08
C ALA A 174 -80.33 -32.14 43.45
N ASP A 175 -79.31 -32.20 44.32
CA ASP A 175 -79.45 -32.73 45.68
C ASP A 175 -80.30 -31.81 46.58
N ALA A 176 -80.16 -30.49 46.44
CA ALA A 176 -81.00 -29.52 47.15
C ALA A 176 -82.47 -29.58 46.68
N GLU A 177 -82.73 -29.74 45.38
CA GLU A 177 -84.08 -29.93 44.83
C GLU A 177 -84.75 -31.20 45.38
N ARG A 178 -84.02 -32.32 45.45
CA ARG A 178 -84.51 -33.57 46.06
C ARG A 178 -84.82 -33.38 47.55
N SER A 179 -83.92 -32.73 48.28
CA SER A 179 -84.08 -32.49 49.72
C SER A 179 -85.27 -31.57 50.01
N LEU A 180 -85.48 -30.54 49.19
CA LEU A 180 -86.62 -29.63 49.27
C LEU A 180 -87.94 -30.35 48.98
N ALA A 181 -87.99 -31.17 47.93
CA ALA A 181 -89.18 -31.96 47.60
C ALA A 181 -89.56 -32.92 48.73
N TYR A 182 -88.56 -33.60 49.32
CA TYR A 182 -88.77 -34.46 50.49
C TYR A 182 -89.28 -33.67 51.71
N ALA A 183 -88.71 -32.50 51.99
CA ALA A 183 -89.15 -31.63 53.08
C ALA A 183 -90.59 -31.12 52.87
N GLN A 184 -90.97 -30.76 51.64
CA GLN A 184 -92.35 -30.37 51.29
C GLN A 184 -93.35 -31.50 51.56
N GLN A 185 -93.03 -32.73 51.16
CA GLN A 185 -93.89 -33.89 51.37
C GLN A 185 -94.10 -34.17 52.87
N ASN A 186 -93.03 -34.11 53.65
CA ASN A 186 -93.08 -34.29 55.10
C ASN A 186 -93.88 -33.18 55.79
N LEU A 187 -93.72 -31.94 55.35
CA LEU A 187 -94.48 -30.80 55.87
C LEU A 187 -95.99 -30.96 55.60
N GLN A 188 -96.36 -31.35 54.37
CA GLN A 188 -97.75 -31.60 54.00
C GLN A 188 -98.36 -32.74 54.83
N THR A 189 -97.60 -33.82 55.04
CA THR A 189 -98.03 -34.96 55.85
C THR A 189 -98.20 -34.57 57.31
N GLY A 190 -97.25 -33.80 57.87
CA GLY A 190 -97.30 -33.30 59.24
C GLY A 190 -98.47 -32.33 59.47
N GLU A 191 -98.75 -31.44 58.52
CA GLU A 191 -99.91 -30.52 58.58
C GLU A 191 -101.23 -31.31 58.62
N TYR A 192 -101.37 -32.31 57.75
CA TYR A 192 -102.54 -33.18 57.76
C TYR A 192 -102.73 -33.91 59.09
N GLN A 193 -101.67 -34.52 59.63
CA GLN A 193 -101.70 -35.24 60.91
C GLN A 193 -102.03 -34.33 62.10
N TYR A 194 -101.48 -33.11 62.11
CA TYR A 194 -101.77 -32.12 63.14
C TYR A 194 -103.24 -31.66 63.09
N GLN A 195 -103.76 -31.34 61.90
CA GLN A 195 -105.15 -30.91 61.71
C GLN A 195 -106.16 -32.01 62.06
N ASP A 196 -105.90 -33.25 61.64
CA ASP A 196 -106.74 -34.40 61.97
C ASP A 196 -106.71 -34.71 63.48
N GLY A 197 -105.51 -34.75 64.07
CA GLY A 197 -105.33 -34.94 65.52
C GLY A 197 -106.00 -33.83 66.35
N LEU A 198 -105.95 -32.58 65.89
CA LEU A 198 -106.59 -31.44 66.56
C LEU A 198 -108.12 -31.58 66.56
N LYS A 199 -108.71 -31.99 65.42
CA LYS A 199 -110.16 -32.25 65.32
C LYS A 199 -110.61 -33.36 66.26
N GLN A 200 -109.89 -34.48 66.27
CA GLN A 200 -110.20 -35.62 67.15
C GLN A 200 -110.04 -35.26 68.63
N TYR A 201 -108.97 -34.55 68.99
CA TYR A 201 -108.74 -34.09 70.36
C TYR A 201 -109.86 -33.17 70.85
N ASN A 202 -110.25 -32.16 70.06
CA ASN A 202 -111.31 -31.22 70.44
C ASN A 202 -112.67 -31.92 70.61
N ALA A 203 -113.04 -32.81 69.67
CA ALA A 203 -114.29 -33.56 69.77
C ALA A 203 -114.36 -34.45 71.02
N ASN A 204 -113.27 -35.15 71.35
CA ASN A 204 -113.18 -36.00 72.54
C ASN A 204 -113.14 -35.16 73.83
N LYS A 205 -112.47 -34.00 73.81
CA LYS A 205 -112.40 -33.07 74.93
C LYS A 205 -113.77 -32.52 75.28
N ASP A 206 -114.54 -32.05 74.30
CA ASP A 206 -115.85 -31.44 74.51
C ASP A 206 -116.84 -32.44 75.13
N GLN A 207 -116.86 -33.68 74.63
CA GLN A 207 -117.67 -34.77 75.20
C GLN A 207 -117.26 -35.12 76.63
N PHE A 208 -115.95 -35.21 76.87
CA PHE A 208 -115.41 -35.52 78.19
C PHE A 208 -115.70 -34.42 79.21
N ASP A 209 -115.57 -33.15 78.84
CA ASP A 209 -115.85 -32.01 79.73
C ASP A 209 -117.33 -31.93 80.10
N GLN A 210 -118.24 -32.24 79.17
CA GLN A 210 -119.68 -32.31 79.45
C GLN A 210 -120.01 -33.40 80.47
N LEU A 211 -119.49 -34.61 80.24
CA LEU A 211 -119.63 -35.73 81.18
C LEU A 211 -119.05 -35.38 82.55
N MET A 212 -117.86 -34.78 82.56
CA MET A 212 -117.16 -34.45 83.79
C MET A 212 -117.87 -33.37 84.60
N SER A 213 -118.46 -32.37 83.94
CA SER A 213 -119.30 -31.38 84.60
C SER A 213 -120.48 -32.02 85.34
N GLN A 214 -121.10 -33.04 84.73
CA GLN A 214 -122.19 -33.78 85.37
C GLN A 214 -121.70 -34.65 86.54
N VAL A 215 -120.55 -35.32 86.41
CA VAL A 215 -119.94 -36.12 87.48
C VAL A 215 -119.54 -35.26 88.67
N LEU A 216 -118.87 -34.12 88.44
CA LEU A 216 -118.47 -33.18 89.50
C LEU A 216 -119.69 -32.62 90.24
N ASN A 217 -120.75 -32.26 89.53
CA ASN A 217 -122.01 -31.84 90.13
C ASN A 217 -122.64 -32.95 90.98
N GLY A 218 -122.66 -34.19 90.47
CA GLY A 218 -123.18 -35.34 91.22
C GLY A 218 -122.39 -35.65 92.49
N LEU A 219 -121.05 -35.53 92.46
CA LEU A 219 -120.21 -35.71 93.63
C LEU A 219 -120.47 -34.64 94.69
N SER A 220 -120.69 -33.39 94.26
CA SER A 220 -120.96 -32.27 95.17
C SER A 220 -122.21 -32.48 96.01
N ALA A 221 -123.23 -33.12 95.45
CA ALA A 221 -124.45 -33.51 96.17
C ALA A 221 -124.17 -34.55 97.28
N GLY A 222 -123.10 -35.34 97.14
CA GLY A 222 -122.63 -36.32 98.12
C GLY A 222 -121.61 -35.78 99.14
N LYS A 223 -121.45 -34.46 99.26
CA LYS A 223 -120.46 -33.75 100.12
C LYS A 223 -118.98 -33.92 99.70
N LEU A 224 -118.69 -34.42 98.50
CA LEU A 224 -117.34 -34.44 97.91
C LEU A 224 -117.27 -33.41 96.77
N SER A 225 -116.34 -32.45 96.83
CA SER A 225 -116.24 -31.39 95.82
C SER A 225 -114.81 -31.26 95.30
N PHE A 226 -114.68 -31.14 93.98
CA PHE A 226 -113.42 -30.95 93.26
C PHE A 226 -113.58 -29.80 92.26
N ALA A 227 -112.56 -28.96 92.08
CA ALA A 227 -112.65 -27.77 91.25
C ALA A 227 -112.66 -28.08 89.75
N ASN A 228 -112.03 -29.18 89.34
CA ASN A 228 -111.95 -29.60 87.94
C ASN A 228 -111.68 -31.10 87.80
N SER A 229 -111.73 -31.56 86.55
CA SER A 229 -111.47 -32.95 86.15
C SER A 229 -110.11 -33.45 86.65
N GLN A 230 -109.06 -32.65 86.51
CA GLN A 230 -107.70 -33.00 86.88
C GLN A 230 -107.55 -33.22 88.39
N GLU A 231 -108.14 -32.35 89.21
CA GLU A 231 -108.15 -32.49 90.67
C GLU A 231 -108.91 -33.74 91.12
N LEU A 232 -110.05 -34.05 90.47
CA LEU A 232 -110.78 -35.30 90.71
C LEU A 232 -109.92 -36.53 90.40
N PHE A 233 -109.29 -36.60 89.22
CA PHE A 233 -108.47 -37.77 88.86
C PHE A 233 -107.20 -37.90 89.69
N MET A 234 -106.58 -36.79 90.09
CA MET A 234 -105.47 -36.81 91.05
C MET A 234 -105.92 -37.40 92.40
N ALA A 235 -107.09 -36.99 92.89
CA ALA A 235 -107.66 -37.54 94.11
C ALA A 235 -108.01 -39.03 93.96
N MET A 236 -108.55 -39.44 92.81
CA MET A 236 -108.87 -40.85 92.51
C MET A 236 -107.62 -41.73 92.29
N GLU A 237 -106.47 -41.18 91.90
CA GLU A 237 -105.19 -41.91 91.84
C GLU A 237 -104.60 -42.14 93.24
N GLN A 238 -104.81 -41.19 94.15
CA GLN A 238 -104.33 -41.25 95.53
C GLN A 238 -105.34 -41.94 96.49
N ASP A 239 -106.48 -42.36 95.95
CA ASP A 239 -107.58 -43.03 96.67
C ASP A 239 -107.20 -44.47 97.04
N THR A 240 -106.47 -44.62 98.15
CA THR A 240 -106.03 -45.92 98.68
C THR A 240 -107.13 -46.68 99.41
N THR A 241 -108.20 -46.00 99.83
CA THR A 241 -109.36 -46.58 100.52
C THR A 241 -110.49 -46.98 99.55
N GLY A 242 -110.47 -46.47 98.33
CA GLY A 242 -111.49 -46.71 97.30
C GLY A 242 -112.77 -45.89 97.49
N GLU A 243 -112.80 -44.98 98.47
CA GLU A 243 -114.00 -44.21 98.81
C GLU A 243 -114.38 -43.22 97.71
N ILE A 244 -113.40 -42.56 97.09
CA ILE A 244 -113.63 -41.57 96.04
C ILE A 244 -114.07 -42.27 94.76
N SER A 245 -113.40 -43.38 94.41
CA SER A 245 -113.72 -44.20 93.25
C SER A 245 -115.12 -44.82 93.37
N LEU A 246 -115.51 -45.25 94.57
CA LEU A 246 -116.86 -45.71 94.86
C LEU A 246 -117.88 -44.58 94.76
N ALA A 247 -117.58 -43.38 95.27
CA ALA A 247 -118.47 -42.22 95.14
C ALA A 247 -118.70 -41.83 93.68
N VAL A 248 -117.66 -41.84 92.85
CA VAL A 248 -117.75 -41.60 91.41
C VAL A 248 -118.59 -42.69 90.72
N THR A 249 -118.33 -43.96 91.02
CA THR A 249 -119.12 -45.08 90.49
C THR A 249 -120.59 -44.95 90.90
N ASN A 250 -120.86 -44.52 92.14
CA ASN A 250 -122.23 -44.29 92.62
C ASN A 250 -122.90 -43.14 91.88
N VAL A 251 -122.18 -42.04 91.60
CA VAL A 251 -122.71 -40.93 90.79
C VAL A 251 -123.03 -41.40 89.37
N LEU A 252 -122.12 -42.13 88.72
CA LEU A 252 -122.36 -42.71 87.39
C LEU A 252 -123.53 -43.68 87.39
N THR A 253 -123.63 -44.54 88.42
CA THR A 253 -124.72 -45.50 88.59
C THR A 253 -126.04 -44.79 88.84
N ASN A 254 -126.06 -43.73 89.64
CA ASN A 254 -127.24 -42.92 89.89
C ASN A 254 -127.67 -42.14 88.65
N MET A 255 -126.73 -41.58 87.89
CA MET A 255 -127.04 -40.94 86.60
C MET A 255 -127.64 -41.95 85.63
N ARG A 256 -127.03 -43.13 85.51
CA ARG A 256 -127.55 -44.23 84.69
C ARG A 256 -128.93 -44.68 85.16
N SER A 257 -129.12 -44.88 86.46
CA SER A 257 -130.39 -45.28 87.05
C SER A 257 -131.46 -44.21 86.85
N ASN A 258 -131.15 -42.93 87.02
CA ASN A 258 -132.10 -41.84 86.79
C ASN A 258 -132.52 -41.74 85.33
N MET A 259 -131.59 -41.88 84.38
CA MET A 259 -131.98 -41.89 82.96
C MET A 259 -132.73 -43.16 82.58
N GLN A 260 -132.37 -44.31 83.17
CA GLN A 260 -133.11 -45.55 82.97
C GLN A 260 -134.53 -45.43 83.53
N LEU A 261 -134.70 -44.84 84.72
CA LEU A 261 -136.01 -44.54 85.29
C LEU A 261 -136.80 -43.56 84.42
N GLN A 262 -136.16 -42.57 83.81
CA GLN A 262 -136.83 -41.70 82.85
C GLN A 262 -137.29 -42.47 81.62
N ILE A 263 -136.44 -43.32 81.03
CA ILE A 263 -136.81 -44.21 79.92
C ILE A 263 -137.97 -45.12 80.33
N ASP A 264 -137.86 -45.78 81.49
CA ASP A 264 -138.86 -46.71 82.01
C ASP A 264 -140.18 -46.01 82.32
N SER A 265 -140.15 -44.79 82.86
CA SER A 265 -141.36 -43.97 83.12
C SER A 265 -142.09 -43.59 81.83
N ILE A 266 -141.33 -43.26 80.77
CA ILE A 266 -141.91 -42.96 79.45
C ILE A 266 -142.50 -44.25 78.85
N ASN A 267 -141.82 -45.39 78.99
CA ASN A 267 -142.35 -46.69 78.54
C ASN A 267 -143.57 -47.15 79.36
N ALA A 268 -143.64 -46.80 80.65
CA ALA A 268 -144.79 -47.10 81.51
C ALA A 268 -146.04 -46.33 81.06
N LEU A 269 -145.92 -45.06 80.64
CA LEU A 269 -147.04 -44.30 80.06
C LEU A 269 -147.65 -45.00 78.83
N GLN A 270 -146.82 -45.60 77.97
CA GLN A 270 -147.30 -46.39 76.84
C GLN A 270 -148.04 -47.65 77.30
N THR A 271 -147.54 -48.28 78.35
CA THR A 271 -148.10 -49.52 78.89
C THR A 271 -149.47 -49.26 79.53
N GLU A 272 -149.59 -48.23 80.37
CA GLU A 272 -150.86 -47.79 80.97
C GLU A 272 -151.87 -47.34 79.91
N ALA A 273 -151.43 -46.64 78.86
CA ALA A 273 -152.30 -46.27 77.74
C ALA A 273 -152.86 -47.53 77.04
N ASN A 274 -152.03 -48.52 76.77
CA ASN A 274 -152.46 -49.77 76.14
C ASN A 274 -153.43 -50.57 77.03
N GLU A 275 -153.20 -50.60 78.34
CA GLU A 275 -154.09 -51.27 79.30
C GLU A 275 -155.46 -50.58 79.41
N LEU A 276 -155.49 -49.24 79.43
CA LEU A 276 -156.73 -48.47 79.47
C LEU A 276 -157.53 -48.60 78.16
N GLU A 277 -156.85 -48.73 77.02
CA GLU A 277 -157.47 -49.02 75.72
C GLU A 277 -158.12 -50.40 75.69
N ALA A 278 -157.44 -51.41 76.26
CA ALA A 278 -158.02 -52.74 76.44
C ALA A 278 -159.24 -52.72 77.38
N TYR A 279 -159.19 -51.94 78.46
CA TYR A 279 -160.30 -51.78 79.40
C TYR A 279 -161.53 -51.11 78.77
N ILE A 280 -161.35 -50.04 77.99
CA ILE A 280 -162.45 -49.38 77.24
C ILE A 280 -163.14 -50.37 76.29
N SER A 281 -162.36 -51.18 75.57
CA SER A 281 -162.91 -52.18 74.65
C SER A 281 -163.78 -53.24 75.37
N THR A 282 -163.46 -53.56 76.63
CA THR A 282 -164.30 -54.47 77.44
C THR A 282 -165.59 -53.82 77.95
N LEU A 283 -165.57 -52.51 78.25
CA LEU A 283 -166.75 -51.76 78.72
C LEU A 283 -167.79 -51.53 77.61
N GLU A 284 -167.37 -51.41 76.34
CA GLU A 284 -168.28 -51.22 75.20
C GLU A 284 -169.21 -52.43 74.92
N ASN A 285 -168.93 -53.61 75.50
CA ASN A 285 -169.58 -54.88 75.14
C ASN A 285 -170.56 -55.46 76.19
N SER A 286 -170.94 -54.74 77.27
CA SER A 286 -171.89 -55.28 78.29
C SER A 286 -172.76 -54.22 79.02
N VAL A 287 -173.98 -54.62 79.46
CA VAL A 287 -175.08 -53.78 80.02
C VAL A 287 -174.87 -53.46 81.53
N PRO A 288 -175.21 -52.25 82.05
CA PRO A 288 -174.63 -51.72 83.28
C PRO A 288 -175.30 -52.23 84.55
N VAL A 289 -174.52 -52.77 85.49
CA VAL A 289 -174.93 -52.95 86.89
C VAL A 289 -173.72 -52.74 87.81
N THR A 290 -173.37 -51.49 88.12
CA THR A 290 -172.87 -51.05 89.44
C THR A 290 -172.67 -49.52 89.45
N PRO A 291 -172.87 -48.82 90.60
CA PRO A 291 -172.84 -47.36 90.64
C PRO A 291 -171.44 -46.69 90.64
N ASP A 292 -170.34 -47.44 90.55
CA ASP A 292 -168.96 -46.90 90.63
C ASP A 292 -168.13 -47.09 89.34
N ALA A 293 -168.77 -47.43 88.21
CA ALA A 293 -168.08 -47.55 86.92
C ALA A 293 -167.90 -46.18 86.23
N ILE A 294 -166.64 -45.78 86.00
CA ILE A 294 -166.24 -44.63 85.19
C ILE A 294 -166.84 -44.81 83.78
N THR A 295 -167.45 -43.76 83.23
CA THR A 295 -168.15 -43.87 81.94
C THR A 295 -167.16 -44.08 80.78
N ILE A 296 -167.61 -44.71 79.69
CA ILE A 296 -166.77 -44.92 78.49
C ILE A 296 -166.17 -43.59 78.03
N ASP A 297 -166.96 -42.51 78.02
CA ASP A 297 -166.49 -41.17 77.65
C ASP A 297 -165.36 -40.65 78.57
N GLU A 298 -165.44 -40.89 79.88
CA GLU A 298 -164.39 -40.52 80.85
C GLU A 298 -163.12 -41.37 80.70
N ALA A 299 -163.27 -42.68 80.42
CA ALA A 299 -162.14 -43.57 80.16
C ALA A 299 -161.44 -43.22 78.83
N SER A 300 -162.21 -42.94 77.76
CA SER A 300 -161.70 -42.50 76.47
C SER A 300 -160.97 -41.15 76.54
N ALA A 301 -161.49 -40.21 77.34
CA ALA A 301 -160.80 -38.95 77.60
C ALA A 301 -159.46 -39.15 78.32
N LYS A 302 -159.41 -40.05 79.31
CA LYS A 302 -158.18 -40.37 80.06
C LYS A 302 -157.15 -41.12 79.19
N LEU A 303 -157.59 -41.98 78.28
CA LEU A 303 -156.73 -42.63 77.28
C LEU A 303 -156.11 -41.61 76.32
N ALA A 304 -156.91 -40.66 75.82
CA ALA A 304 -156.43 -39.60 74.95
C ALA A 304 -155.37 -38.73 75.65
N GLN A 305 -155.54 -38.49 76.96
CA GLN A 305 -154.60 -37.74 77.78
C GLN A 305 -153.26 -38.50 77.96
N LEU A 306 -153.30 -39.80 78.27
CA LEU A 306 -152.11 -40.66 78.40
C LEU A 306 -151.33 -40.79 77.08
N LYS A 307 -152.02 -41.00 75.95
CA LYS A 307 -151.38 -41.10 74.62
C LYS A 307 -150.71 -39.79 74.21
N ALA A 308 -151.32 -38.64 74.51
CA ALA A 308 -150.72 -37.33 74.23
C ALA A 308 -149.46 -37.07 75.08
N GLU A 309 -149.46 -37.49 76.35
CA GLU A 309 -148.29 -37.37 77.25
C GLU A 309 -147.12 -38.24 76.77
N TYR A 310 -147.38 -39.49 76.35
CA TYR A 310 -146.36 -40.37 75.77
C TYR A 310 -145.76 -39.81 74.47
N GLU A 311 -146.59 -39.37 73.53
CA GLU A 311 -146.15 -38.81 72.24
C GLU A 311 -145.24 -37.58 72.42
N LYS A 312 -145.51 -36.77 73.44
CA LYS A 312 -144.66 -35.62 73.80
C LYS A 312 -143.29 -36.05 74.34
N GLN A 313 -143.21 -37.17 75.05
CA GLN A 313 -141.99 -37.60 75.74
C GLN A 313 -141.17 -38.64 74.97
N LYS A 314 -141.75 -39.38 74.01
CA LYS A 314 -141.07 -40.47 73.29
C LYS A 314 -139.80 -40.03 72.54
N HIS A 315 -139.75 -38.80 72.04
CA HIS A 315 -138.58 -38.25 71.36
C HIS A 315 -137.35 -38.13 72.26
N ASN A 316 -137.53 -38.17 73.59
CA ASN A 316 -136.42 -38.14 74.55
C ASN A 316 -135.78 -39.52 74.76
N ILE A 317 -136.45 -40.62 74.37
CA ILE A 317 -135.94 -41.98 74.58
C ILE A 317 -134.59 -42.19 73.87
N GLU A 318 -134.47 -41.76 72.61
CA GLU A 318 -133.28 -42.04 71.81
C GLU A 318 -132.04 -41.19 72.18
N PRO A 319 -132.17 -39.88 72.48
CA PRO A 319 -131.13 -39.12 73.17
C PRO A 319 -130.73 -39.71 74.53
N LEU A 320 -131.70 -40.14 75.35
CA LEU A 320 -131.43 -40.79 76.65
C LEU A 320 -130.67 -42.12 76.47
N ASN A 321 -131.03 -42.95 75.50
CA ASN A 321 -130.34 -44.19 75.18
C ASN A 321 -128.89 -43.94 74.72
N ARG A 322 -128.64 -42.92 73.88
CA ARG A 322 -127.28 -42.54 73.47
C ARG A 322 -126.45 -42.01 74.65
N ALA A 323 -127.05 -41.17 75.50
CA ALA A 323 -126.39 -40.70 76.71
C ALA A 323 -126.03 -41.87 77.65
N LEU A 324 -126.96 -42.81 77.85
CA LEU A 324 -126.77 -44.02 78.65
C LEU A 324 -125.61 -44.90 78.13
N ALA A 325 -125.53 -45.07 76.80
CA ALA A 325 -124.47 -45.82 76.13
C ALA A 325 -123.10 -45.13 76.20
N SER A 326 -123.07 -43.78 76.19
CA SER A 326 -121.84 -42.98 76.29
C SER A 326 -121.32 -42.82 77.73
N LEU A 327 -122.14 -43.14 78.73
CA LEU A 327 -121.78 -43.01 80.14
C LEU A 327 -120.90 -44.16 80.61
N PRO A 328 -119.70 -43.88 81.15
CA PRO A 328 -118.84 -44.90 81.71
C PRO A 328 -119.56 -45.71 82.79
N PRO A 329 -119.41 -47.05 82.80
CA PRO A 329 -120.05 -47.91 83.80
C PRO A 329 -119.49 -47.75 85.20
N ASP A 330 -118.25 -47.30 85.32
CA ASP A 330 -117.53 -47.21 86.58
C ASP A 330 -116.43 -46.12 86.51
N SER A 331 -115.87 -45.82 87.68
CA SER A 331 -114.75 -44.91 87.83
C SER A 331 -113.49 -45.33 87.06
N ASP A 332 -113.23 -46.62 86.89
CA ASP A 332 -112.05 -47.12 86.16
C ASP A 332 -112.14 -46.87 84.65
N THR A 333 -113.33 -47.04 84.07
CA THR A 333 -113.59 -46.72 82.67
C THR A 333 -113.51 -45.21 82.45
N LEU A 334 -113.99 -44.41 83.41
CA LEU A 334 -113.85 -42.96 83.38
C LEU A 334 -112.37 -42.51 83.47
N LYS A 335 -111.55 -43.16 84.32
CA LYS A 335 -110.08 -42.98 84.36
C LYS A 335 -109.42 -43.29 83.01
N LYS A 336 -109.81 -44.40 82.36
CA LYS A 336 -109.29 -44.75 81.02
C LYS A 336 -109.60 -43.67 79.99
N SER A 337 -110.82 -43.13 79.98
CA SER A 337 -111.19 -42.02 79.09
C SER A 337 -110.36 -40.75 79.34
N TYR A 338 -110.05 -40.44 80.60
CA TYR A 338 -109.16 -39.33 80.97
C TYR A 338 -107.73 -39.52 80.44
N TYR A 339 -107.14 -40.71 80.63
CA TYR A 339 -105.80 -41.00 80.11
C TYR A 339 -105.75 -41.01 78.58
N GLN A 340 -106.80 -41.50 77.92
CA GLN A 340 -106.91 -41.46 76.46
C GLN A 340 -106.95 -40.01 75.93
N LEU A 341 -107.62 -39.09 76.64
CA LEU A 341 -107.65 -37.67 76.27
C LEU A 341 -106.27 -37.01 76.44
N ASN A 342 -105.57 -37.31 77.54
CA ASN A 342 -104.23 -36.77 77.79
C ASN A 342 -103.16 -37.36 76.85
N SER A 343 -103.26 -38.64 76.47
CA SER A 343 -102.37 -39.23 75.47
C SER A 343 -102.62 -38.62 74.08
N ALA A 344 -103.87 -38.37 73.71
CA ALA A 344 -104.22 -37.65 72.48
C ALA A 344 -103.63 -36.22 72.46
N LYS A 345 -103.65 -35.50 73.60
CA LYS A 345 -103.00 -34.19 73.75
C LYS A 345 -101.48 -34.26 73.52
N ALA A 346 -100.81 -35.24 74.11
CA ALA A 346 -99.37 -35.44 73.94
C ALA A 346 -99.01 -35.79 72.49
N SER A 347 -99.82 -36.62 71.82
CA SER A 347 -99.67 -36.93 70.40
C SER A 347 -99.84 -35.69 69.51
N LEU A 348 -100.75 -34.79 69.85
CA LEU A 348 -100.95 -33.52 69.14
C LEU A 348 -99.75 -32.57 69.26
N GLU A 349 -99.16 -32.45 70.46
CA GLU A 349 -97.93 -31.64 70.65
C GLU A 349 -96.74 -32.25 69.90
N ASN A 350 -96.63 -33.59 69.85
CA ASN A 350 -95.62 -34.26 69.02
C ASN A 350 -95.83 -33.97 67.52
N ALA A 351 -97.07 -34.01 67.03
CA ALA A 351 -97.39 -33.66 65.63
C ALA A 351 -97.04 -32.20 65.32
N ARG A 352 -97.27 -31.28 66.27
CA ARG A 352 -96.88 -29.86 66.16
C ARG A 352 -95.36 -29.67 66.12
N ALA A 353 -94.61 -30.42 66.93
CA ALA A 353 -93.15 -30.41 66.91
C ALA A 353 -92.61 -30.95 65.57
N GLN A 354 -93.22 -32.01 65.03
CA GLN A 354 -92.89 -32.55 63.70
C GLN A 354 -93.18 -31.54 62.59
N LEU A 355 -94.30 -30.83 62.64
CA LEU A 355 -94.63 -29.76 61.71
C LEU A 355 -93.60 -28.62 61.74
N THR A 356 -93.18 -28.22 62.94
CA THR A 356 -92.15 -27.17 63.13
C THR A 356 -90.80 -27.61 62.54
N ASN A 357 -90.39 -28.86 62.78
CA ASN A 357 -89.17 -29.42 62.20
C ASN A 357 -89.27 -29.57 60.66
N GLY A 358 -90.46 -29.86 60.15
CA GLY A 358 -90.76 -29.84 58.71
C GLY A 358 -90.53 -28.46 58.10
N TRP A 359 -91.00 -27.40 58.75
CA TRP A 359 -90.78 -26.02 58.32
C TRP A 359 -89.31 -25.61 58.34
N ILE A 360 -88.55 -25.99 59.38
CA ILE A 360 -87.11 -25.74 59.45
C ILE A 360 -86.38 -26.45 58.30
N SER A 361 -86.74 -27.71 58.04
CA SER A 361 -86.14 -28.50 56.95
C SER A 361 -86.47 -27.93 55.57
N PHE A 362 -87.70 -27.46 55.37
CA PHE A 362 -88.14 -26.79 54.14
C PHE A 362 -87.38 -25.49 53.89
N SER A 363 -87.33 -24.61 54.88
CA SER A 363 -86.62 -23.32 54.77
C SER A 363 -85.13 -23.50 54.50
N ARG A 364 -84.49 -24.49 55.15
CA ARG A 364 -83.10 -24.83 54.89
C ARG A 364 -82.89 -25.34 53.47
N GLY A 365 -83.69 -26.30 53.00
CA GLY A 365 -83.59 -26.82 51.64
C GLY A 365 -83.83 -25.74 50.57
N HIS A 366 -84.70 -24.77 50.85
CA HIS A 366 -84.93 -23.63 49.96
C HIS A 366 -83.72 -22.69 49.88
N GLU A 367 -83.08 -22.39 51.02
CA GLU A 367 -81.87 -21.56 51.03
C GLU A 367 -80.67 -22.29 50.39
N GLU A 368 -80.51 -23.60 50.64
CA GLU A 368 -79.49 -24.43 49.97
C GLU A 368 -79.67 -24.44 48.45
N LEU A 369 -80.91 -24.55 47.96
CA LEU A 369 -81.21 -24.49 46.53
C LEU A 369 -80.87 -23.12 45.93
N LYS A 370 -81.23 -22.03 46.62
CA LYS A 370 -80.95 -20.67 46.20
C LYS A 370 -79.44 -20.40 46.12
N GLU A 371 -78.69 -20.80 47.14
CA GLU A 371 -77.22 -20.63 47.15
C GLU A 371 -76.56 -21.53 46.09
N GLY A 372 -77.08 -22.74 45.87
CA GLY A 372 -76.64 -23.62 44.78
C GLY A 372 -76.82 -22.99 43.40
N LYS A 373 -77.99 -22.41 43.12
CA LYS A 373 -78.26 -21.70 41.85
C LYS A 373 -77.36 -20.49 41.65
N LYS A 374 -77.17 -19.69 42.70
CA LYS A 374 -76.25 -18.54 42.68
C LYS A 374 -74.81 -18.97 42.34
N ARG A 375 -74.29 -20.01 43.01
CA ARG A 375 -72.95 -20.55 42.73
C ARG A 375 -72.81 -21.09 41.31
N TYR A 376 -73.88 -21.69 40.77
CA TYR A 376 -73.89 -22.16 39.39
C TYR A 376 -73.83 -21.00 38.39
N GLU A 377 -74.58 -19.91 38.62
CA GLU A 377 -74.52 -18.71 37.80
C GLU A 377 -73.13 -18.03 37.87
N GLU A 378 -72.55 -17.90 39.07
CA GLU A 378 -71.18 -17.40 39.26
C GLU A 378 -70.16 -18.29 38.53
N GLY A 379 -70.31 -19.61 38.62
CA GLY A 379 -69.46 -20.58 37.92
C GLY A 379 -69.54 -20.47 36.40
N ILE A 380 -70.70 -20.17 35.81
CA ILE A 380 -70.83 -19.92 34.36
C ILE A 380 -70.01 -18.69 33.97
N VAL A 381 -70.11 -17.61 34.74
CA VAL A 381 -69.40 -16.36 34.47
C VAL A 381 -67.88 -16.56 34.54
N GLU A 382 -67.38 -17.24 35.56
CA GLU A 382 -65.95 -17.54 35.69
C GLU A 382 -65.44 -18.49 34.59
N LEU A 383 -66.24 -19.49 34.20
CA LEU A 383 -65.88 -20.38 33.09
C LEU A 383 -65.77 -19.64 31.75
N GLU A 384 -66.68 -18.70 31.47
CA GLU A 384 -66.63 -17.91 30.23
C GLU A 384 -65.43 -16.95 30.21
N LYS A 385 -65.04 -16.39 31.37
CA LYS A 385 -63.79 -15.63 31.51
C LYS A 385 -62.58 -16.50 31.23
N ALA A 386 -62.47 -17.66 31.86
CA ALA A 386 -61.37 -18.60 31.66
C ALA A 386 -61.26 -19.04 30.19
N LYS A 387 -62.39 -19.28 29.53
CA LYS A 387 -62.45 -19.60 28.09
C LYS A 387 -61.93 -18.45 27.23
N THR A 388 -62.35 -17.22 27.52
CA THR A 388 -61.92 -16.02 26.78
C THR A 388 -60.42 -15.80 26.95
N GLU A 389 -59.90 -15.96 28.18
CA GLU A 389 -58.48 -15.82 28.48
C GLU A 389 -57.63 -16.91 27.80
N LEU A 390 -58.14 -18.15 27.76
CA LEU A 390 -57.51 -19.26 27.03
C LEU A 390 -57.40 -18.96 25.53
N GLU A 391 -58.45 -18.37 24.93
CA GLU A 391 -58.44 -18.01 23.51
C GLU A 391 -57.48 -16.85 23.21
N ILE A 392 -57.38 -15.86 24.10
CA ILE A 392 -56.36 -14.79 24.02
C ILE A 392 -54.95 -15.38 24.12
N ASN A 393 -54.69 -16.27 25.07
CA ASN A 393 -53.38 -16.89 25.25
C ASN A 393 -53.01 -17.80 24.07
N ARG A 394 -54.00 -18.43 23.43
CA ARG A 394 -53.80 -19.17 22.18
C ARG A 394 -53.34 -18.25 21.06
N GLN A 395 -54.00 -17.11 20.89
CA GLN A 395 -53.64 -16.13 19.87
C GLN A 395 -52.22 -15.61 20.09
N LYS A 396 -51.85 -15.23 21.32
CA LYS A 396 -50.47 -14.84 21.67
C LYS A 396 -49.44 -15.90 21.31
N LEU A 397 -49.76 -17.18 21.56
CA LEU A 397 -48.85 -18.29 21.24
C LEU A 397 -48.68 -18.47 19.73
N ASP A 398 -49.74 -18.29 18.96
CA ASP A 398 -49.68 -18.36 17.49
C ASP A 398 -48.96 -17.14 16.91
N ASP A 399 -49.18 -15.93 17.44
CA ASP A 399 -48.46 -14.71 17.06
C ASP A 399 -46.95 -14.84 17.33
N ALA A 400 -46.55 -15.33 18.52
CA ALA A 400 -45.15 -15.56 18.86
C ALA A 400 -44.48 -16.63 17.95
N ARG A 401 -45.25 -17.62 17.46
CA ARG A 401 -44.74 -18.60 16.49
C ARG A 401 -44.50 -17.98 15.12
N ASP A 402 -45.39 -17.09 14.68
CA ASP A 402 -45.23 -16.39 13.41
C ASP A 402 -44.06 -15.39 13.45
N GLU A 403 -43.88 -14.67 14.57
CA GLU A 403 -42.71 -13.81 14.79
C GLU A 403 -41.40 -14.60 14.76
N LEU A 404 -41.31 -15.74 15.48
CA LEU A 404 -40.11 -16.59 15.44
C LEU A 404 -39.82 -17.12 14.02
N LYS A 405 -40.86 -17.42 13.25
CA LYS A 405 -40.71 -17.85 11.86
C LYS A 405 -40.13 -16.75 10.99
N ASN A 406 -40.58 -15.51 11.15
CA ASN A 406 -40.04 -14.35 10.42
C ASN A 406 -38.58 -14.08 10.81
N ALA A 407 -38.27 -14.05 12.11
CA ALA A 407 -36.89 -13.90 12.60
C ALA A 407 -35.96 -14.98 12.03
N ARG A 408 -36.45 -16.22 11.87
CA ARG A 408 -35.68 -17.30 11.25
C ARG A 408 -35.41 -17.07 9.75
N ILE A 409 -36.35 -16.48 9.02
CA ILE A 409 -36.18 -16.15 7.61
C ILE A 409 -35.11 -15.05 7.47
N GLU A 410 -35.23 -13.98 8.25
CA GLU A 410 -34.27 -12.88 8.26
C GLU A 410 -32.86 -13.35 8.64
N LEU A 411 -32.74 -14.26 9.61
CA LEU A 411 -31.46 -14.88 9.96
C LEU A 411 -30.84 -15.66 8.78
N GLU A 412 -31.65 -16.35 7.99
CA GLU A 412 -31.16 -17.13 6.85
C GLU A 412 -30.77 -16.21 5.68
N ASP A 413 -31.52 -15.15 5.45
CA ASP A 413 -31.19 -14.10 4.48
C ASP A 413 -29.87 -13.40 4.86
N ALA A 414 -29.68 -13.05 6.14
CA ALA A 414 -28.43 -12.47 6.63
C ALA A 414 -27.23 -13.42 6.45
N LYS A 415 -27.40 -14.74 6.59
CA LYS A 415 -26.32 -15.71 6.28
C LYS A 415 -25.98 -15.73 4.79
N LEU A 416 -26.97 -15.56 3.92
CA LEU A 416 -26.74 -15.47 2.48
C LEU A 416 -25.99 -14.19 2.14
N GLU A 417 -26.38 -13.04 2.70
CA GLU A 417 -25.66 -11.77 2.55
C GLU A 417 -24.19 -11.89 3.00
N ILE A 418 -23.92 -12.52 4.15
CA ILE A 418 -22.53 -12.77 4.61
C ILE A 418 -21.74 -13.61 3.61
N LYS A 419 -22.36 -14.68 3.10
CA LYS A 419 -21.70 -15.57 2.15
C LYS A 419 -21.40 -14.89 0.81
N ASP A 420 -22.32 -14.06 0.34
CA ASP A 420 -22.15 -13.30 -0.90
C ASP A 420 -21.09 -12.21 -0.70
N GLY A 421 -21.11 -11.49 0.42
CA GLY A 421 -20.05 -10.53 0.80
C GLY A 421 -18.65 -11.17 0.91
N ASP A 422 -18.53 -12.35 1.52
CA ASP A 422 -17.26 -13.09 1.57
C ASP A 422 -16.74 -13.44 0.16
N LYS A 423 -17.66 -13.78 -0.76
CA LYS A 423 -17.32 -14.08 -2.15
C LYS A 423 -16.89 -12.83 -2.90
N GLU A 424 -17.61 -11.71 -2.75
CA GLU A 424 -17.26 -10.43 -3.37
C GLU A 424 -15.89 -9.92 -2.90
N ILE A 425 -15.58 -10.05 -1.61
CA ILE A 425 -14.24 -9.74 -1.08
C ILE A 425 -13.18 -10.63 -1.73
N SER A 426 -13.45 -11.93 -1.88
CA SER A 426 -12.52 -12.86 -2.54
C SER A 426 -12.28 -12.47 -4.00
N ASP A 427 -13.34 -12.15 -4.74
CA ASP A 427 -13.27 -11.77 -6.16
C ASP A 427 -12.55 -10.42 -6.31
N ALA A 428 -12.87 -9.41 -5.48
CA ALA A 428 -12.21 -8.10 -5.49
C ALA A 428 -10.72 -8.18 -5.12
N ARG A 429 -10.34 -9.04 -4.16
CA ARG A 429 -8.92 -9.29 -3.83
C ARG A 429 -8.17 -9.90 -5.00
N LYS A 430 -8.80 -10.82 -5.72
CA LYS A 430 -8.20 -11.44 -6.89
C LYS A 430 -8.02 -10.44 -8.04
N GLU A 431 -9.03 -9.61 -8.31
CA GLU A 431 -8.91 -8.50 -9.28
C GLU A 431 -7.77 -7.56 -8.92
N LEU A 432 -7.61 -7.20 -7.64
CA LEU A 432 -6.49 -6.38 -7.16
C LEU A 432 -5.13 -7.05 -7.33
N ASP A 433 -5.00 -8.33 -6.98
CA ASP A 433 -3.74 -9.07 -7.15
C ASP A 433 -3.33 -9.16 -8.64
N ASP A 434 -4.30 -9.43 -9.53
CA ASP A 434 -4.09 -9.46 -10.98
C ASP A 434 -3.72 -8.05 -11.51
N GLY A 435 -4.41 -7.00 -11.07
CA GLY A 435 -4.10 -5.61 -11.44
C GLY A 435 -2.72 -5.15 -10.96
N TRP A 436 -2.31 -5.53 -9.74
CA TRP A 436 -0.97 -5.21 -9.22
C TRP A 436 0.11 -5.90 -10.03
N LYS A 437 -0.13 -7.14 -10.45
CA LYS A 437 0.78 -7.89 -11.32
C LYS A 437 0.95 -7.19 -12.67
N GLU A 438 -0.14 -6.78 -13.31
CA GLU A 438 -0.09 -6.03 -14.57
C GLU A 438 0.65 -4.70 -14.42
N TYR A 439 0.43 -3.98 -13.32
CA TYR A 439 1.16 -2.74 -13.00
C TYR A 439 2.67 -2.98 -12.89
N TYR A 440 3.10 -4.02 -12.17
CA TYR A 440 4.54 -4.33 -12.05
C TYR A 440 5.15 -4.80 -13.36
N ASP A 441 4.44 -5.63 -14.14
CA ASP A 441 4.88 -6.06 -15.47
C ASP A 441 5.03 -4.86 -16.41
N GLY A 442 4.11 -3.88 -16.35
CA GLY A 442 4.19 -2.62 -17.08
C GLY A 442 5.39 -1.77 -16.68
N LEU A 443 5.70 -1.66 -15.38
CA LEU A 443 6.90 -0.98 -14.89
C LEU A 443 8.18 -1.60 -15.45
N VAL A 444 8.27 -2.93 -15.45
CA VAL A 444 9.42 -3.66 -16.01
C VAL A 444 9.58 -3.34 -17.49
N LYS A 445 8.49 -3.44 -18.28
CA LYS A 445 8.52 -3.11 -19.72
C LYS A 445 9.01 -1.69 -19.99
N ILE A 446 8.54 -0.69 -19.22
CA ILE A 446 8.99 0.70 -19.35
C ILE A 446 10.49 0.80 -19.06
N THR A 447 10.97 0.17 -17.99
CA THR A 447 12.40 0.21 -17.64
C THR A 447 13.28 -0.47 -18.68
N GLU A 448 12.85 -1.62 -19.21
CA GLU A 448 13.55 -2.33 -20.29
C GLU A 448 13.58 -1.49 -21.59
N ALA A 449 12.47 -0.83 -21.92
CA ALA A 449 12.39 0.06 -23.08
C ALA A 449 13.29 1.29 -22.92
N GLU A 450 13.33 1.92 -21.74
CA GLU A 450 14.23 3.04 -21.43
C GLU A 450 15.71 2.64 -21.49
N GLU A 451 16.07 1.46 -20.97
CA GLU A 451 17.44 0.94 -21.06
C GLU A 451 17.85 0.62 -22.49
N THR A 452 16.96 -0.03 -23.25
CA THR A 452 17.19 -0.36 -24.66
C THR A 452 17.37 0.91 -25.49
N LEU A 453 16.46 1.88 -25.36
CA LEU A 453 16.55 3.17 -26.02
C LEU A 453 17.87 3.88 -25.72
N LYS A 454 18.29 3.90 -24.44
CA LYS A 454 19.56 4.50 -24.03
C LYS A 454 20.77 3.80 -24.65
N LYS A 455 20.74 2.48 -24.74
CA LYS A 455 21.82 1.69 -25.33
C LYS A 455 21.91 1.93 -26.83
N GLU A 456 20.79 1.82 -27.54
CA GLU A 456 20.72 2.01 -29.00
C GLU A 456 21.10 3.45 -29.39
N THR A 457 20.61 4.47 -28.68
CA THR A 457 21.00 5.86 -28.91
C THR A 457 22.48 6.12 -28.64
N SER A 458 23.05 5.49 -27.61
CA SER A 458 24.49 5.57 -27.33
C SER A 458 25.33 4.91 -28.43
N ASP A 459 24.94 3.72 -28.89
CA ASP A 459 25.65 2.98 -29.93
C ASP A 459 25.55 3.67 -31.29
N ALA A 460 24.36 4.15 -31.68
CA ALA A 460 24.16 4.93 -32.89
C ALA A 460 24.91 6.27 -32.83
N GLY A 461 24.85 6.98 -31.69
CA GLY A 461 25.60 8.22 -31.48
C GLY A 461 27.12 8.03 -31.49
N ARG A 462 27.61 6.83 -31.12
CA ARG A 462 29.01 6.46 -31.28
C ARG A 462 29.37 6.24 -32.75
N LYS A 463 28.60 5.43 -33.48
CA LYS A 463 28.82 5.18 -34.92
C LYS A 463 28.83 6.48 -35.73
N ILE A 464 27.90 7.40 -35.46
CA ILE A 464 27.86 8.72 -36.11
C ILE A 464 29.13 9.52 -35.81
N ARG A 465 29.62 9.48 -34.57
CA ARG A 465 30.85 10.20 -34.19
C ARG A 465 32.09 9.60 -34.81
N ASP A 466 32.19 8.27 -34.84
CA ASP A 466 33.29 7.57 -35.48
C ASP A 466 33.31 7.91 -36.99
N ALA A 467 32.15 7.92 -37.66
CA ALA A 467 32.03 8.38 -39.06
C ALA A 467 32.33 9.88 -39.26
N GLU A 468 31.95 10.75 -38.31
CA GLU A 468 32.33 12.18 -38.34
C GLU A 468 33.84 12.40 -38.18
N GLU A 469 34.53 11.55 -37.41
CA GLU A 469 35.98 11.57 -37.23
C GLU A 469 36.68 11.09 -38.50
N GLU A 470 36.25 9.97 -39.08
CA GLU A 470 36.74 9.48 -40.38
C GLU A 470 36.53 10.51 -41.51
N LEU A 471 35.37 11.17 -41.55
CA LEU A 471 35.10 12.23 -42.53
C LEU A 471 36.02 13.45 -42.33
N ALA A 472 36.37 13.78 -41.08
CA ALA A 472 37.27 14.88 -40.78
C ALA A 472 38.72 14.55 -41.15
N GLU A 473 39.16 13.31 -40.90
CA GLU A 473 40.46 12.80 -41.35
C GLU A 473 40.54 12.83 -42.88
N GLY A 474 39.55 12.26 -43.59
CA GLY A 474 39.52 12.29 -45.05
C GLY A 474 39.49 13.71 -45.65
N GLN A 475 38.88 14.70 -44.97
CA GLN A 475 38.95 16.10 -45.38
C GLN A 475 40.33 16.71 -45.22
N ILE A 476 41.04 16.36 -44.14
CA ILE A 476 42.43 16.80 -43.92
C ILE A 476 43.32 16.18 -44.99
N ASP A 477 43.20 14.88 -45.25
CA ASP A 477 43.97 14.18 -46.27
C ASP A 477 43.71 14.75 -47.67
N TYR A 478 42.46 15.10 -47.99
CA TYR A 478 42.10 15.79 -49.23
C TYR A 478 42.75 17.18 -49.34
N GLU A 479 42.75 17.96 -48.24
CA GLU A 479 43.41 19.28 -48.22
C GLU A 479 44.93 19.16 -48.34
N GLU A 480 45.56 18.18 -47.69
CA GLU A 480 46.99 17.88 -47.78
C GLU A 480 47.36 17.42 -49.19
N GLY A 481 46.64 16.46 -49.78
CA GLY A 481 46.85 16.01 -51.15
C GLY A 481 46.67 17.12 -52.19
N PHE A 482 45.72 18.04 -51.97
CA PHE A 482 45.55 19.22 -52.84
C PHE A 482 46.77 20.15 -52.78
N ILE A 483 47.34 20.36 -51.58
CA ILE A 483 48.57 21.15 -51.41
C ILE A 483 49.77 20.44 -52.05
N GLU A 484 49.89 19.13 -51.89
CA GLU A 484 50.97 18.33 -52.50
C GLU A 484 50.94 18.39 -54.03
N ILE A 485 49.75 18.31 -54.64
CA ILE A 485 49.60 18.47 -56.09
C ILE A 485 49.97 19.89 -56.54
N ALA A 486 49.57 20.92 -55.80
CA ALA A 486 49.94 22.30 -56.12
C ALA A 486 51.45 22.55 -55.99
N ASP A 487 52.09 21.97 -54.97
CA ASP A 487 53.55 22.02 -54.78
C ASP A 487 54.29 21.21 -55.85
N GLY A 488 53.77 20.04 -56.22
CA GLY A 488 54.27 19.20 -57.32
C GLY A 488 54.18 19.91 -58.67
N GLU A 489 53.07 20.59 -58.98
CA GLU A 489 52.94 21.44 -60.16
C GLU A 489 53.95 22.59 -60.17
N SER A 490 54.16 23.26 -59.02
CA SER A 490 55.14 24.33 -58.90
C SER A 490 56.56 23.82 -59.15
N LYS A 491 56.94 22.70 -58.53
CA LYS A 491 58.24 22.04 -58.71
C LYS A 491 58.45 21.54 -60.15
N TYR A 492 57.41 20.99 -60.77
CA TYR A 492 57.44 20.60 -62.17
C TYR A 492 57.71 21.80 -63.09
N LEU A 493 57.06 22.94 -62.85
CA LEU A 493 57.29 24.16 -63.62
C LEU A 493 58.69 24.74 -63.40
N GLU A 494 59.20 24.71 -62.17
CA GLU A 494 60.57 25.11 -61.84
C GLU A 494 61.59 24.18 -62.51
N ALA A 495 61.47 22.86 -62.34
CA ALA A 495 62.34 21.87 -62.96
C ALA A 495 62.33 21.97 -64.49
N LYS A 496 61.16 22.18 -65.10
CA LYS A 496 61.04 22.41 -66.54
C LYS A 496 61.78 23.68 -66.97
N ALA A 497 61.65 24.77 -66.22
CA ALA A 497 62.33 26.03 -66.53
C ALA A 497 63.85 25.92 -66.35
N ASP A 498 64.32 25.21 -65.32
CA ASP A 498 65.74 24.95 -65.07
C ASP A 498 66.33 24.05 -66.16
N VAL A 499 65.67 22.95 -66.53
CA VAL A 499 66.07 22.09 -67.65
C VAL A 499 66.11 22.86 -68.97
N GLU A 500 65.09 23.66 -69.29
CA GLU A 500 65.06 24.46 -70.51
C GLU A 500 66.22 25.47 -70.54
N LYS A 501 66.59 26.01 -69.37
CA LYS A 501 67.72 26.92 -69.22
C LYS A 501 69.06 26.19 -69.33
N GLU A 502 69.24 25.05 -68.67
CA GLU A 502 70.47 24.24 -68.74
C GLU A 502 70.72 23.74 -70.16
N LEU A 503 69.67 23.31 -70.89
CA LEU A 503 69.78 22.96 -72.30
C LEU A 503 70.11 24.18 -73.17
N ALA A 504 69.52 25.36 -72.89
CA ALA A 504 69.86 26.57 -73.61
C ALA A 504 71.30 27.03 -73.35
N ASP A 505 71.77 26.95 -72.11
CA ASP A 505 73.13 27.28 -71.70
C ASP A 505 74.13 26.27 -72.30
N ALA A 506 73.86 24.96 -72.27
CA ALA A 506 74.70 23.92 -72.88
C ALA A 506 74.77 24.06 -74.41
N ALA A 507 73.64 24.32 -75.08
CA ALA A 507 73.62 24.59 -76.53
C ALA A 507 74.44 25.84 -76.88
N LYS A 508 74.38 26.85 -76.01
CA LYS A 508 75.18 28.07 -76.15
C LYS A 508 76.66 27.79 -75.90
N GLU A 509 77.04 27.03 -74.87
CA GLU A 509 78.43 26.63 -74.60
C GLU A 509 79.03 25.83 -75.75
N ILE A 510 78.27 24.92 -76.37
CA ILE A 510 78.70 24.20 -77.58
C ILE A 510 78.93 25.18 -78.73
N THR A 511 78.05 26.17 -78.90
CA THR A 511 78.16 27.19 -79.97
C THR A 511 79.35 28.13 -79.72
N ASP A 512 79.52 28.60 -78.49
CA ASP A 512 80.63 29.44 -78.05
C ASP A 512 81.96 28.67 -78.20
N ALA A 513 82.02 27.39 -77.83
CA ALA A 513 83.19 26.53 -78.02
C ALA A 513 83.53 26.31 -79.51
N GLU A 514 82.53 26.21 -80.40
CA GLU A 514 82.73 26.16 -81.85
C GLU A 514 83.24 27.49 -82.43
N GLU A 515 82.89 28.63 -81.83
CA GLU A 515 83.44 29.94 -82.18
C GLU A 515 84.87 30.11 -81.64
N ASP A 516 85.11 29.78 -80.37
CA ASP A 516 86.43 29.82 -79.73
C ASP A 516 87.44 28.93 -80.46
N LEU A 517 87.02 27.76 -80.95
CA LEU A 517 87.86 26.88 -81.75
C LEU A 517 88.30 27.53 -83.08
N LYS A 518 87.46 28.40 -83.68
CA LYS A 518 87.79 29.15 -84.91
C LYS A 518 88.73 30.32 -84.63
N GLU A 519 88.66 30.89 -83.43
CA GLU A 519 89.50 32.01 -82.99
C GLU A 519 90.79 31.56 -82.29
N LEU A 520 91.04 30.25 -82.18
CA LEU A 520 92.19 29.70 -81.48
C LEU A 520 93.52 30.26 -82.04
N GLU A 521 94.22 31.03 -81.20
CA GLU A 521 95.53 31.59 -81.48
C GLU A 521 96.67 30.62 -81.10
N LEU A 522 97.89 30.89 -81.57
CA LEU A 522 99.06 30.08 -81.21
C LEU A 522 99.39 30.24 -79.71
N PRO A 523 99.54 29.16 -78.93
CA PRO A 523 99.66 29.24 -77.48
C PRO A 523 100.94 29.94 -77.01
N GLU A 524 100.77 30.84 -76.03
CA GLU A 524 101.83 31.58 -75.32
C GLU A 524 102.43 30.77 -74.15
N TRP A 525 103.65 31.11 -73.73
CA TRP A 525 104.36 30.40 -72.65
C TRP A 525 104.51 31.27 -71.39
N TYR A 526 104.27 30.68 -70.20
CA TYR A 526 104.36 31.36 -68.88
C TYR A 526 105.38 30.70 -67.94
N VAL A 527 105.89 31.47 -66.96
CA VAL A 527 106.82 31.03 -65.91
C VAL A 527 106.21 31.35 -64.54
N LEU A 528 105.94 30.33 -63.70
CA LEU A 528 105.20 30.44 -62.41
C LEU A 528 106.09 30.64 -61.16
N ASP A 529 105.55 31.29 -60.12
CA ASP A 529 106.23 31.62 -58.85
C ASP A 529 105.60 31.02 -57.55
N ARG A 530 106.21 31.33 -56.40
CA ARG A 530 105.96 30.76 -55.05
C ARG A 530 104.53 30.94 -54.48
N LYS A 531 103.73 31.92 -54.90
CA LYS A 531 102.40 32.17 -54.28
C LYS A 531 101.31 31.19 -54.71
N SER A 532 101.64 30.31 -55.64
CA SER A 532 100.74 29.29 -56.21
C SER A 532 100.77 27.96 -55.42
N ASN A 533 101.28 27.98 -54.18
CA ASN A 533 101.56 26.77 -53.41
C ASN A 533 100.36 26.30 -52.57
N VAL A 534 99.93 25.06 -52.80
CA VAL A 534 98.71 24.43 -52.27
C VAL A 534 98.62 24.47 -50.74
N SER A 535 99.73 24.31 -50.01
CA SER A 535 99.71 24.25 -48.55
C SER A 535 99.24 25.55 -47.88
N TYR A 536 99.50 26.70 -48.51
CA TYR A 536 99.08 28.00 -47.98
C TYR A 536 97.57 28.23 -48.13
N ILE A 537 96.98 27.74 -49.22
CA ILE A 537 95.55 27.91 -49.50
C ILE A 537 94.71 27.05 -48.53
N SER A 538 95.09 25.79 -48.33
CA SER A 538 94.33 24.85 -47.48
C SER A 538 94.28 25.27 -46.00
N PHE A 539 95.36 25.87 -45.47
CA PHE A 539 95.36 26.37 -44.09
C PHE A 539 94.37 27.52 -43.90
N SER A 540 94.29 28.45 -44.88
CA SER A 540 93.34 29.58 -44.84
C SER A 540 91.90 29.08 -44.78
N MET A 541 91.54 28.12 -45.64
CA MET A 541 90.18 27.59 -45.70
C MET A 541 89.76 26.88 -44.40
N ASN A 542 90.68 26.18 -43.73
CA ASN A 542 90.36 25.51 -42.47
C ASN A 542 90.16 26.50 -41.31
N ALA A 543 90.92 27.60 -41.30
CA ALA A 543 90.72 28.68 -40.34
C ALA A 543 89.33 29.34 -40.50
N ASP A 544 88.88 29.57 -41.74
CA ASP A 544 87.57 30.17 -42.03
C ASP A 544 86.40 29.31 -41.53
N LYS A 545 86.50 27.98 -41.64
CA LYS A 545 85.48 27.04 -41.15
C LYS A 545 85.32 27.07 -39.62
N VAL A 546 86.43 27.14 -38.88
CA VAL A 546 86.38 27.28 -37.41
C VAL A 546 85.76 28.63 -37.04
N GLY A 547 86.05 29.69 -37.80
CA GLY A 547 85.41 31.00 -37.67
C GLY A 547 83.89 30.93 -37.79
N ALA A 548 83.36 30.20 -38.77
CA ALA A 548 81.92 30.05 -38.96
C ALA A 548 81.24 29.38 -37.74
N ILE A 549 81.82 28.31 -37.18
CA ILE A 549 81.29 27.62 -35.99
C ILE A 549 81.24 28.55 -34.77
N ALA A 550 82.25 29.40 -34.60
CA ALA A 550 82.32 30.34 -33.48
C ALA A 550 81.19 31.38 -33.48
N THR A 551 80.51 31.61 -34.61
CA THR A 551 79.40 32.58 -34.70
C THR A 551 78.04 32.03 -34.26
N VAL A 552 77.74 30.75 -34.54
CA VAL A 552 76.39 30.19 -34.38
C VAL A 552 76.16 29.62 -32.97
N PHE A 553 77.12 28.88 -32.42
CA PHE A 553 76.95 28.16 -31.15
C PHE A 553 76.67 29.06 -29.92
N PRO A 554 77.30 30.25 -29.76
CA PRO A 554 77.03 31.11 -28.61
C PRO A 554 75.56 31.51 -28.44
N VAL A 555 74.82 31.69 -29.54
CA VAL A 555 73.39 32.08 -29.52
C VAL A 555 72.55 31.05 -28.77
N PHE A 556 72.77 29.75 -29.03
CA PHE A 556 72.06 28.67 -28.35
C PHE A 556 72.38 28.64 -26.85
N PHE A 557 73.65 28.78 -26.47
CA PHE A 557 74.04 28.79 -25.06
C PHE A 557 73.46 29.98 -24.30
N TYR A 558 73.40 31.17 -24.91
CA TYR A 558 72.74 32.32 -24.28
C TYR A 558 71.24 32.11 -24.08
N LEU A 559 70.53 31.54 -25.06
CA LEU A 559 69.10 31.22 -24.93
C LEU A 559 68.83 30.21 -23.81
N VAL A 560 69.64 29.16 -23.73
CA VAL A 560 69.54 28.14 -22.66
C VAL A 560 69.83 28.78 -21.29
N ALA A 561 70.89 29.58 -21.17
CA ALA A 561 71.22 30.27 -19.93
C ALA A 561 70.10 31.21 -19.47
N ALA A 562 69.48 31.95 -20.39
CA ALA A 562 68.37 32.85 -20.11
C ALA A 562 67.14 32.10 -19.60
N LEU A 563 66.80 30.98 -20.23
CA LEU A 563 65.66 30.14 -19.85
C LEU A 563 65.85 29.56 -18.45
N VAL A 564 67.01 28.97 -18.17
CA VAL A 564 67.36 28.38 -16.86
C VAL A 564 67.36 29.45 -15.76
N THR A 565 67.91 30.63 -16.04
CA THR A 565 67.89 31.76 -15.11
C THR A 565 66.47 32.22 -14.84
N LEU A 566 65.64 32.37 -15.88
CA LEU A 566 64.24 32.76 -15.75
C LEU A 566 63.48 31.78 -14.84
N THR A 567 63.67 30.46 -15.00
CA THR A 567 63.06 29.44 -14.13
C THR A 567 63.47 29.62 -12.68
N THR A 568 64.79 29.72 -12.48
CA THR A 568 65.40 29.70 -11.15
C THR A 568 64.99 30.94 -10.37
N MET A 569 65.04 32.11 -11.01
CA MET A 569 64.66 33.38 -10.41
C MET A 569 63.16 33.48 -10.15
N THR A 570 62.32 33.01 -11.09
CA THR A 570 60.86 32.94 -10.87
C THR A 570 60.56 32.09 -9.64
N ARG A 571 61.20 30.91 -9.50
CA ARG A 571 61.01 30.03 -8.34
C ARG A 571 61.51 30.66 -7.05
N MET A 572 62.63 31.37 -7.07
CA MET A 572 63.20 32.05 -5.90
C MET A 572 62.28 33.18 -5.41
N VAL A 573 61.81 34.02 -6.33
CA VAL A 573 60.88 35.13 -6.04
C VAL A 573 59.53 34.61 -5.53
N GLU A 574 59.04 33.49 -6.08
CA GLU A 574 57.80 32.86 -5.59
C GLU A 574 57.94 32.28 -4.17
N LYS A 575 59.11 31.72 -3.81
CA LYS A 575 59.36 31.25 -2.44
C LYS A 575 59.41 32.38 -1.42
N GLU A 576 59.98 33.52 -1.80
CA GLU A 576 60.08 34.71 -0.94
C GLU A 576 58.86 35.66 -1.07
N ARG A 577 57.77 35.20 -1.70
CA ARG A 577 56.59 36.02 -2.03
C ARG A 577 55.96 36.73 -0.82
N THR A 578 55.85 36.05 0.32
CA THR A 578 55.32 36.65 1.56
C THR A 578 56.22 37.79 2.06
N GLN A 579 57.54 37.61 1.99
CA GLN A 579 58.51 38.63 2.39
C GLN A 579 58.41 39.87 1.49
N ILE A 580 58.29 39.66 0.17
CA ILE A 580 58.05 40.73 -0.82
C ILE A 580 56.73 41.46 -0.51
N GLY A 581 55.68 40.73 -0.16
CA GLY A 581 54.38 41.28 0.24
C GLY A 581 54.46 42.18 1.48
N THR A 582 55.17 41.73 2.52
CA THR A 582 55.42 42.51 3.74
C THR A 582 56.21 43.78 3.47
N LEU A 583 57.30 43.70 2.69
CA LEU A 583 58.11 44.88 2.33
C LEU A 583 57.28 45.91 1.53
N LYS A 584 56.44 45.43 0.60
CA LYS A 584 55.55 46.31 -0.17
C LYS A 584 54.45 46.95 0.68
N ALA A 585 53.95 46.24 1.71
CA ALA A 585 52.99 46.78 2.68
C ALA A 585 53.62 47.84 3.62
N LEU A 586 54.91 47.68 3.95
CA LEU A 586 55.70 48.65 4.71
C LEU A 586 56.11 49.89 3.89
N GLY A 587 55.73 49.97 2.61
CA GLY A 587 55.95 51.16 1.77
C GLY A 587 57.22 51.15 0.92
N TYR A 588 57.97 50.04 0.89
CA TYR A 588 59.15 49.94 0.01
C TYR A 588 58.74 49.98 -1.47
N THR A 589 59.50 50.73 -2.27
CA THR A 589 59.25 50.83 -3.71
C THR A 589 59.59 49.52 -4.42
N LYS A 590 58.87 49.22 -5.50
CA LYS A 590 59.08 47.99 -6.30
C LYS A 590 60.52 47.85 -6.78
N SER A 591 61.17 48.97 -7.12
CA SER A 591 62.56 48.99 -7.60
C SER A 591 63.56 48.55 -6.53
N ILE A 592 63.38 48.96 -5.26
CA ILE A 592 64.28 48.55 -4.17
C ILE A 592 64.18 47.04 -3.92
N ILE A 593 62.96 46.50 -3.92
CA ILE A 593 62.73 45.07 -3.72
C ILE A 593 63.30 44.26 -4.90
N MET A 594 63.11 44.74 -6.13
CA MET A 594 63.66 44.10 -7.34
C MET A 594 65.19 44.10 -7.37
N SER A 595 65.82 45.17 -6.86
CA SER A 595 67.28 45.31 -6.84
C SER A 595 67.99 44.15 -6.12
N LYS A 596 67.42 43.64 -5.01
CA LYS A 596 67.96 42.46 -4.30
C LYS A 596 68.21 41.28 -5.25
N TYR A 597 67.23 40.97 -6.09
CA TYR A 597 67.29 39.82 -6.99
C TYR A 597 68.17 40.10 -8.22
N LEU A 598 68.14 41.33 -8.74
CA LEU A 598 69.00 41.73 -9.85
C LEU A 598 70.48 41.73 -9.46
N VAL A 599 70.83 42.23 -8.28
CA VAL A 599 72.20 42.19 -7.76
C VAL A 599 72.65 40.75 -7.53
N TYR A 600 71.79 39.90 -6.96
CA TYR A 600 72.09 38.48 -6.77
C TYR A 600 72.38 37.77 -8.09
N CYS A 601 71.53 37.97 -9.11
CA CYS A 601 71.77 37.42 -10.44
C CYS A 601 73.02 37.99 -11.10
N GLY A 602 73.21 39.31 -11.03
CA GLY A 602 74.34 39.99 -11.65
C GLY A 602 75.67 39.50 -11.09
N LEU A 603 75.80 39.40 -9.76
CA LEU A 603 77.02 38.87 -9.13
C LEU A 603 77.30 37.42 -9.52
N ALA A 604 76.27 36.57 -9.55
CA ALA A 604 76.42 35.18 -9.96
C ALA A 604 76.83 35.06 -11.43
N SER A 605 76.24 35.86 -12.33
CA SER A 605 76.59 35.86 -13.75
C SER A 605 77.99 36.38 -14.00
N ILE A 606 78.41 37.47 -13.34
CA ILE A 606 79.79 37.99 -13.45
C ILE A 606 80.80 36.93 -13.00
N PHE A 607 80.56 36.28 -11.85
CA PHE A 607 81.47 35.25 -11.35
C PHE A 607 81.56 34.05 -12.30
N GLY A 608 80.41 33.61 -12.83
CA GLY A 608 80.34 32.54 -13.83
C GLY A 608 81.09 32.90 -15.12
N SER A 609 80.91 34.13 -15.62
CA SER A 609 81.61 34.62 -16.81
C SER A 609 83.12 34.66 -16.60
N VAL A 610 83.61 35.18 -15.46
CA VAL A 610 85.05 35.20 -15.17
C VAL A 610 85.64 33.78 -15.13
N ALA A 611 84.99 32.85 -14.43
CA ALA A 611 85.44 31.47 -14.35
C ALA A 611 85.43 30.78 -15.74
N GLY A 612 84.37 31.00 -16.52
CA GLY A 612 84.22 30.45 -17.87
C GLY A 612 85.26 30.98 -18.85
N LEU A 613 85.55 32.29 -18.81
CA LEU A 613 86.59 32.91 -19.64
C LEU A 613 87.98 32.36 -19.32
N LEU A 614 88.31 32.22 -18.03
CA LEU A 614 89.61 31.68 -17.61
C LEU A 614 89.82 30.25 -18.12
N MET A 615 88.81 29.39 -17.99
CA MET A 615 88.89 28.02 -18.50
C MET A 615 88.90 27.98 -20.03
N GLY A 616 88.00 28.74 -20.68
CA GLY A 616 87.81 28.73 -22.12
C GLY A 616 89.05 29.21 -22.89
N PHE A 617 89.61 30.36 -22.51
CA PHE A 617 90.80 30.93 -23.17
C PHE A 617 92.10 30.17 -22.85
N SER A 618 92.16 29.43 -21.75
CA SER A 618 93.37 28.67 -21.39
C SER A 618 93.39 27.27 -21.98
N ILE A 619 92.25 26.57 -21.98
CA ILE A 619 92.19 25.14 -22.31
C ILE A 619 91.95 24.93 -23.80
N LEU A 620 90.95 25.61 -24.39
CA LEU A 620 90.50 25.31 -25.75
C LEU A 620 91.53 25.66 -26.85
N PRO A 621 92.20 26.83 -26.84
CA PRO A 621 93.17 27.17 -27.88
C PRO A 621 94.34 26.18 -27.96
N ASN A 622 94.80 25.69 -26.80
CA ASN A 622 95.87 24.69 -26.75
C ASN A 622 95.45 23.36 -27.39
N ILE A 623 94.23 22.90 -27.12
CA ILE A 623 93.70 21.66 -27.71
C ILE A 623 93.56 21.79 -29.23
N ILE A 624 92.99 22.91 -29.71
CA ILE A 624 92.79 23.13 -31.16
C ILE A 624 94.13 23.27 -31.89
N TRP A 625 95.09 24.02 -31.33
CA TRP A 625 96.40 24.17 -31.95
C TRP A 625 97.19 22.87 -32.01
N MET A 626 97.10 22.04 -30.97
CA MET A 626 97.69 20.71 -30.97
C MET A 626 97.09 19.84 -32.09
N ALA A 627 95.77 19.92 -32.31
CA ALA A 627 95.11 19.20 -33.39
C ALA A 627 95.57 19.67 -34.78
N TYR A 628 95.70 20.98 -34.99
CA TYR A 628 96.20 21.54 -36.25
C TYR A 628 97.68 21.25 -36.47
N GLY A 629 98.49 21.16 -35.41
CA GLY A 629 99.89 20.75 -35.47
C GLY A 629 100.10 19.32 -35.96
N MET A 630 99.07 18.46 -35.93
CA MET A 630 99.12 17.15 -36.58
C MET A 630 98.99 17.22 -38.11
N LEU A 631 98.39 18.29 -38.65
CA LEU A 631 98.12 18.45 -40.09
C LEU A 631 99.09 19.40 -40.78
N TYR A 632 99.61 20.39 -40.04
CA TYR A 632 100.46 21.45 -40.59
C TYR A 632 101.69 21.65 -39.72
N HIS A 633 102.83 21.95 -40.35
CA HIS A 633 104.02 22.36 -39.61
C HIS A 633 103.89 23.84 -39.18
N LEU A 634 103.43 24.06 -37.95
CA LEU A 634 103.09 25.37 -37.42
C LEU A 634 104.12 25.88 -36.40
N PRO A 635 104.33 27.20 -36.30
CA PRO A 635 105.13 27.80 -35.23
C PRO A 635 104.47 27.57 -33.84
N PRO A 636 105.20 27.77 -32.73
CA PRO A 636 104.63 27.66 -31.39
C PRO A 636 103.44 28.61 -31.20
N LEU A 637 102.38 28.12 -30.53
CA LEU A 637 101.15 28.87 -30.31
C LEU A 637 101.39 30.11 -29.44
N ASN A 638 101.04 31.27 -29.98
CA ASN A 638 100.94 32.50 -29.20
C ASN A 638 99.49 32.70 -28.75
N ALA A 639 99.13 32.15 -27.59
CA ALA A 639 97.80 32.32 -27.02
C ALA A 639 97.65 33.73 -26.42
N ALA A 640 97.14 34.68 -27.21
CA ALA A 640 96.81 36.02 -26.74
C ALA A 640 95.39 36.05 -26.13
N PHE A 641 95.22 36.66 -24.96
CA PHE A 641 93.90 36.86 -24.38
C PHE A 641 93.15 37.96 -25.14
N MET A 642 92.11 37.58 -25.89
CA MET A 642 91.35 38.51 -26.72
C MET A 642 90.27 39.21 -25.89
N TRP A 643 90.61 40.38 -25.36
CA TRP A 643 89.74 41.16 -24.49
C TRP A 643 88.39 41.52 -25.13
N ASP A 644 88.37 41.83 -26.43
CA ASP A 644 87.14 42.27 -27.11
C ASP A 644 86.05 41.18 -27.08
N TYR A 645 86.41 39.94 -27.42
CA TYR A 645 85.49 38.80 -27.37
C TYR A 645 85.15 38.39 -25.94
N ALA A 646 86.10 38.49 -25.00
CA ALA A 646 85.87 38.18 -23.60
C ALA A 646 84.85 39.13 -22.96
N ILE A 647 84.97 40.44 -23.23
CA ILE A 647 84.05 41.46 -22.73
C ILE A 647 82.68 41.31 -23.39
N LEU A 648 82.64 41.23 -24.72
CA LEU A 648 81.38 41.14 -25.46
C LEU A 648 80.56 39.91 -25.02
N SER A 649 81.21 38.75 -24.91
CA SER A 649 80.53 37.51 -24.52
C SER A 649 80.04 37.55 -23.07
N SER A 650 80.76 38.21 -22.17
CA SER A 650 80.37 38.39 -20.77
C SER A 650 79.21 39.35 -20.62
N ASP A 651 79.24 40.47 -21.34
CA ASP A 651 78.19 41.48 -21.30
C ASP A 651 76.87 40.92 -21.83
N VAL A 652 76.91 40.21 -22.96
CA VAL A 652 75.73 39.55 -23.52
C VAL A 652 75.17 38.53 -22.53
N ALA A 653 76.03 37.72 -21.89
CA ALA A 653 75.60 36.74 -20.88
C ALA A 653 74.91 37.41 -19.70
N VAL A 654 75.53 38.44 -19.11
CA VAL A 654 75.02 39.16 -17.94
C VAL A 654 73.72 39.89 -18.27
N LEU A 655 73.65 40.59 -19.41
CA LEU A 655 72.43 41.28 -19.83
C LEU A 655 71.27 40.32 -20.04
N CYS A 656 71.54 39.16 -20.65
CA CYS A 656 70.52 38.17 -20.93
C CYS A 656 69.93 37.57 -19.64
N THR A 657 70.78 37.21 -18.67
CA THR A 657 70.34 36.68 -17.36
C THR A 657 69.66 37.75 -16.50
N MET A 658 70.14 38.99 -16.54
CA MET A 658 69.52 40.11 -15.84
C MET A 658 68.15 40.46 -16.43
N ALA A 659 68.00 40.46 -17.76
CA ALA A 659 66.71 40.70 -18.42
C ALA A 659 65.68 39.62 -18.06
N ALA A 660 66.10 38.35 -18.02
CA ALA A 660 65.27 37.25 -17.55
C ALA A 660 64.83 37.45 -16.08
N THR A 661 65.77 37.82 -15.20
CA THR A 661 65.51 38.07 -13.77
C THR A 661 64.57 39.26 -13.57
N PHE A 662 64.77 40.33 -14.33
CA PHE A 662 63.92 41.52 -14.32
C PHE A 662 62.48 41.14 -14.66
N ASN A 663 62.27 40.35 -15.73
CA ASN A 663 60.95 39.90 -16.13
C ASN A 663 60.25 39.07 -15.04
N ALA A 664 60.97 38.13 -14.43
CA ALA A 664 60.48 37.32 -13.32
C ALA A 664 60.02 38.17 -12.11
N CYS A 665 60.84 39.15 -11.72
CA CYS A 665 60.55 40.04 -10.60
C CYS A 665 59.37 40.97 -10.90
N HIS A 666 59.38 41.59 -12.08
CA HIS A 666 58.33 42.53 -12.52
C HIS A 666 56.95 41.89 -12.55
N GLN A 667 56.87 40.64 -13.02
CA GLN A 667 55.61 39.90 -13.07
C GLN A 667 55.01 39.70 -11.67
N THR A 668 55.83 39.41 -10.66
CA THR A 668 55.38 39.20 -9.28
C THR A 668 55.09 40.52 -8.55
N LEU A 669 55.93 41.54 -8.74
CA LEU A 669 55.81 42.86 -8.09
C LEU A 669 54.60 43.68 -8.58
N LYS A 670 53.97 43.28 -9.70
CA LYS A 670 52.69 43.85 -10.16
C LYS A 670 51.51 43.51 -9.23
N GLU A 671 51.54 42.37 -8.53
CA GLU A 671 50.44 41.93 -7.67
C GLU A 671 50.26 42.83 -6.42
N LYS A 672 49.06 42.87 -5.84
CA LYS A 672 48.77 43.73 -4.66
C LYS A 672 49.43 43.17 -3.39
N PRO A 673 49.85 44.00 -2.41
CA PRO A 673 50.51 43.53 -1.18
C PRO A 673 49.73 42.44 -0.44
N ALA A 674 48.42 42.64 -0.28
CA ALA A 674 47.53 41.66 0.35
C ALA A 674 47.54 40.29 -0.35
N SER A 675 47.63 40.25 -1.68
CA SER A 675 47.71 38.98 -2.43
C SER A 675 49.05 38.29 -2.33
N LEU A 676 50.14 39.04 -2.08
CA LEU A 676 51.50 38.51 -1.95
C LEU A 676 51.74 37.89 -0.56
N MET A 677 51.04 38.38 0.48
CA MET A 677 51.16 37.89 1.86
C MET A 677 50.38 36.58 2.12
N LEU A 678 49.49 36.21 1.19
CA LEU A 678 48.79 34.93 1.21
C LEU A 678 49.58 33.87 0.42
N PRO A 679 49.55 32.59 0.84
CA PRO A 679 50.07 31.52 0.00
C PRO A 679 49.39 31.58 -1.36
N LYS A 680 50.17 31.42 -2.44
CA LYS A 680 49.68 31.58 -3.82
C LYS A 680 48.55 30.57 -4.04
N SER A 681 47.31 31.06 -4.13
CA SER A 681 46.16 30.19 -4.35
C SER A 681 46.39 29.38 -5.62
N PRO A 682 46.18 28.06 -5.60
CA PRO A 682 46.31 27.26 -6.80
C PRO A 682 45.36 27.86 -7.85
N LYS A 683 45.91 28.23 -9.02
CA LYS A 683 45.11 28.80 -10.11
C LYS A 683 43.93 27.86 -10.38
N ALA A 684 42.71 28.40 -10.38
CA ALA A 684 41.50 27.62 -10.61
C ALA A 684 41.67 26.79 -11.89
N GLY A 685 41.46 25.47 -11.78
CA GLY A 685 41.54 24.57 -12.92
C GLY A 685 40.44 24.92 -13.92
N LYS A 686 40.79 25.50 -15.07
CA LYS A 686 39.88 25.61 -16.20
C LYS A 686 39.84 24.27 -16.93
N ARG A 687 38.68 23.93 -17.52
CA ARG A 687 38.51 22.73 -18.36
C ARG A 687 39.57 22.71 -19.45
N ILE A 688 40.21 21.56 -19.64
CA ILE A 688 41.24 21.37 -20.68
C ILE A 688 40.59 20.87 -21.97
N LEU A 689 41.19 21.14 -23.13
CA LEU A 689 40.63 20.67 -24.42
C LEU A 689 40.55 19.14 -24.49
N LEU A 690 41.45 18.44 -23.78
CA LEU A 690 41.43 16.98 -23.64
C LEU A 690 40.22 16.44 -22.86
N GLU A 691 39.49 17.25 -22.09
CA GLU A 691 38.21 16.84 -21.49
C GLU A 691 37.08 16.79 -22.50
N ARG A 692 37.22 17.50 -23.63
CA ARG A 692 36.24 17.51 -24.72
C ARG A 692 36.36 16.25 -25.57
N VAL A 693 37.55 15.62 -25.60
CA VAL A 693 37.79 14.31 -26.23
C VAL A 693 37.46 13.20 -25.23
N THR A 694 36.18 12.84 -25.13
CA THR A 694 35.67 11.94 -24.08
C THR A 694 36.20 10.51 -24.15
N PHE A 695 36.65 10.05 -25.32
CA PHE A 695 37.16 8.68 -25.51
C PHE A 695 38.47 8.44 -24.75
N ILE A 696 39.47 9.30 -24.98
CA ILE A 696 40.75 9.25 -24.28
C ILE A 696 40.54 9.65 -22.81
N TRP A 697 39.70 10.66 -22.55
CA TRP A 697 39.47 11.13 -21.20
C TRP A 697 38.82 10.07 -20.32
N SER A 698 37.76 9.37 -20.77
CA SER A 698 37.05 8.38 -19.94
C SER A 698 37.95 7.24 -19.47
N ARG A 699 38.84 6.74 -20.34
CA ARG A 699 39.76 5.62 -20.09
C ARG A 699 40.94 5.95 -19.17
N MET A 700 41.25 7.24 -18.97
CA MET A 700 42.34 7.64 -18.08
C MET A 700 41.95 7.46 -16.60
N LYS A 701 42.82 6.81 -15.82
CA LYS A 701 42.67 6.73 -14.35
C LYS A 701 42.71 8.13 -13.72
N PHE A 702 42.10 8.28 -12.55
CA PHE A 702 41.98 9.56 -11.85
C PHE A 702 43.32 10.31 -11.69
N SER A 703 44.41 9.60 -11.42
CA SER A 703 45.76 10.17 -11.34
C SER A 703 46.18 10.85 -12.65
N TYR A 704 45.98 10.20 -13.80
CA TYR A 704 46.32 10.75 -15.12
C TYR A 704 45.41 11.91 -15.52
N LYS A 705 44.11 11.84 -15.20
CA LYS A 705 43.18 12.97 -15.38
C LYS A 705 43.61 14.19 -14.57
N ALA A 706 44.01 13.99 -13.33
CA ALA A 706 44.53 15.04 -12.46
C ALA A 706 45.87 15.60 -12.99
N THR A 707 46.77 14.74 -13.47
CA THR A 707 48.06 15.14 -14.04
C THR A 707 47.89 15.94 -15.34
N ALA A 708 47.05 15.50 -16.29
CA ALA A 708 46.77 16.22 -17.52
C ALA A 708 46.16 17.61 -17.24
N ARG A 709 45.18 17.68 -16.33
CA ARG A 709 44.65 18.97 -15.83
C ARG A 709 45.74 19.84 -15.22
N ASN A 710 46.65 19.27 -14.44
CA ASN A 710 47.73 20.01 -13.80
C ASN A 710 48.76 20.54 -14.81
N ILE A 711 49.14 19.77 -15.84
CA ILE A 711 50.05 20.22 -16.92
C ILE A 711 49.46 21.45 -17.62
N PHE A 712 48.19 21.39 -18.03
CA PHE A 712 47.52 22.52 -18.67
C PHE A 712 47.13 23.64 -17.70
N ARG A 713 47.10 23.40 -16.38
CA ARG A 713 46.98 24.44 -15.35
C ARG A 713 48.28 25.24 -15.22
N TYR A 714 49.42 24.59 -15.40
CA TYR A 714 50.76 25.17 -15.30
C TYR A 714 51.45 25.27 -16.67
N LYS A 715 50.73 25.72 -17.73
CA LYS A 715 51.24 25.78 -19.12
C LYS A 715 52.62 26.43 -19.28
N LYS A 716 52.88 27.49 -18.49
CA LYS A 716 54.19 28.17 -18.50
C LYS A 716 55.34 27.24 -18.10
N HIS A 717 55.12 26.40 -17.08
CA HIS A 717 56.11 25.42 -16.64
C HIS A 717 56.28 24.32 -17.69
N PHE A 718 55.18 23.87 -18.30
CA PHE A 718 55.21 22.85 -19.36
C PHE A 718 56.06 23.29 -20.56
N PHE A 719 55.76 24.46 -21.16
CA PHE A 719 56.54 24.96 -22.30
C PHE A 719 58.01 25.22 -21.94
N MET A 720 58.26 25.74 -20.74
CA MET A 720 59.63 25.93 -20.25
C MET A 720 60.41 24.61 -20.16
N THR A 721 59.80 23.55 -19.66
CA THR A 721 60.44 22.22 -19.60
C THR A 721 60.67 21.65 -21.01
N ILE A 722 59.72 21.80 -21.93
CA ILE A 722 59.88 21.33 -23.33
C ILE A 722 61.02 22.05 -24.02
N ILE A 723 61.05 23.38 -24.00
CA ILE A 723 62.10 24.16 -24.67
C ILE A 723 63.47 23.81 -24.07
N GLY A 724 63.54 23.60 -22.75
CA GLY A 724 64.76 23.15 -22.09
C GLY A 724 65.23 21.77 -22.55
N ILE A 725 64.33 20.78 -22.61
CA ILE A 725 64.67 19.42 -23.07
C ILE A 725 65.05 19.45 -24.56
N ALA A 726 64.25 20.13 -25.39
CA ALA A 726 64.51 20.27 -26.83
C ALA A 726 65.87 20.93 -27.10
N GLY A 727 66.22 21.98 -26.36
CA GLY A 727 67.52 22.63 -26.46
C GLY A 727 68.69 21.72 -26.10
N CYS A 728 68.57 20.94 -25.01
CA CYS A 728 69.57 19.94 -24.65
C CYS A 728 69.69 18.82 -25.70
N THR A 729 68.57 18.34 -26.23
CA THR A 729 68.56 17.30 -27.27
C THR A 729 69.17 17.82 -28.57
N ALA A 730 68.87 19.06 -28.98
CA ALA A 730 69.44 19.67 -30.18
C ALA A 730 70.98 19.79 -30.09
N LEU A 731 71.52 20.18 -28.93
CA LEU A 731 72.97 20.21 -28.69
C LEU A 731 73.60 18.81 -28.78
N MET A 732 72.91 17.79 -28.27
CA MET A 732 73.37 16.41 -28.33
C MET A 732 73.38 15.87 -29.76
N VAL A 733 72.34 16.14 -30.54
CA VAL A 733 72.25 15.78 -31.97
C VAL A 733 73.33 16.48 -32.78
N ALA A 734 73.59 17.77 -32.53
CA ALA A 734 74.69 18.49 -33.20
C ALA A 734 76.05 17.87 -32.88
N GLY A 735 76.30 17.49 -31.62
CA GLY A 735 77.53 16.81 -31.22
C GLY A 735 77.71 15.44 -31.90
N PHE A 736 76.66 14.63 -31.95
CA PHE A 736 76.70 13.35 -32.66
C PHE A 736 76.78 13.52 -34.18
N GLY A 737 76.14 14.54 -34.74
CA GLY A 737 76.23 14.85 -36.17
C GLY A 737 77.65 15.22 -36.60
N VAL A 738 78.37 16.00 -35.79
CA VAL A 738 79.80 16.28 -36.04
C VAL A 738 80.64 15.01 -35.89
N TYR A 739 80.35 14.16 -34.88
CA TYR A 739 81.05 12.89 -34.69
C TYR A 739 80.88 11.95 -35.90
N ASP A 740 79.65 11.78 -36.38
CA ASP A 740 79.35 10.96 -37.55
C ASP A 740 79.97 11.55 -38.82
N SER A 741 79.92 12.87 -39.01
CA SER A 741 80.56 13.54 -40.15
C SER A 741 82.09 13.30 -40.19
N ILE A 742 82.76 13.33 -39.03
CA ILE A 742 84.20 13.04 -38.94
C ILE A 742 84.47 11.57 -39.25
N LYS A 743 83.60 10.67 -38.78
CA LYS A 743 83.74 9.23 -39.03
C LYS A 743 83.65 8.89 -40.53
N ASP A 744 82.72 9.50 -41.25
CA ASP A 744 82.50 9.23 -42.68
C ASP A 744 83.47 9.95 -43.62
N ILE A 745 84.10 11.05 -43.18
CA ILE A 745 85.13 11.75 -43.97
C ILE A 745 86.28 10.82 -44.33
N ALA A 746 86.74 9.95 -43.41
CA ALA A 746 87.85 9.04 -43.71
C ALA A 746 87.47 8.06 -44.83
N HIS A 747 86.28 7.49 -44.76
CA HIS A 747 85.78 6.57 -45.77
C HIS A 747 85.64 7.26 -47.13
N THR A 748 85.05 8.47 -47.16
CA THR A 748 84.86 9.23 -48.41
C THR A 748 86.20 9.69 -49.00
N GLN A 749 87.13 10.15 -48.16
CA GLN A 749 88.44 10.61 -48.63
C GLN A 749 89.25 9.47 -49.24
N PHE A 750 89.27 8.29 -48.61
CA PHE A 750 90.11 7.18 -49.05
C PHE A 750 89.46 6.26 -50.09
N GLU A 751 88.13 6.12 -50.12
CA GLU A 751 87.47 5.29 -51.14
C GLU A 751 87.01 6.10 -52.35
N ASN A 752 86.46 7.30 -52.15
CA ASN A 752 85.79 8.04 -53.22
C ASN A 752 86.66 9.11 -53.89
N ILE A 753 87.54 9.78 -53.13
CA ILE A 753 88.34 10.91 -53.64
C ILE A 753 89.76 10.48 -54.01
N MET A 754 90.48 9.82 -53.10
CA MET A 754 91.83 9.31 -53.34
C MET A 754 91.79 8.00 -54.13
N ARG A 755 91.32 8.04 -55.38
CA ARG A 755 91.17 6.87 -56.26
C ARG A 755 92.47 6.40 -56.91
N TYR A 756 93.62 6.68 -56.30
CA TYR A 756 94.87 6.10 -56.79
C TYR A 756 94.94 4.63 -56.40
N GLN A 757 95.36 3.77 -57.33
CA GLN A 757 95.61 2.35 -57.03
C GLN A 757 96.93 2.16 -56.26
N LEU A 758 97.87 3.09 -56.41
CA LEU A 758 99.19 3.09 -55.76
C LEU A 758 99.68 4.53 -55.54
N ARG A 759 100.12 4.85 -54.32
CA ARG A 759 100.81 6.11 -53.99
C ARG A 759 102.15 5.78 -53.38
N ILE A 760 103.20 6.29 -54.01
CA ILE A 760 104.58 6.13 -53.55
C ILE A 760 105.03 7.47 -52.99
N GLU A 761 105.28 7.50 -51.68
CA GLU A 761 105.95 8.61 -51.01
C GLU A 761 107.36 8.17 -50.64
N LEU A 762 108.35 8.93 -51.12
CA LEU A 762 109.75 8.72 -50.77
C LEU A 762 109.98 9.27 -49.36
N ASP A 763 110.45 8.40 -48.46
CA ASP A 763 110.98 8.85 -47.18
C ASP A 763 112.28 9.61 -47.46
N THR A 764 112.38 10.83 -46.93
CA THR A 764 113.36 11.87 -47.29
C THR A 764 114.85 11.51 -47.07
N ASP A 765 115.14 10.29 -46.63
CA ASP A 765 116.48 9.81 -46.33
C ASP A 765 117.03 8.74 -47.32
N LYS A 766 116.31 8.38 -48.39
CA LYS A 766 116.83 7.46 -49.44
C LYS A 766 116.53 7.92 -50.87
N GLU A 767 117.57 8.17 -51.65
CA GLU A 767 117.49 8.68 -53.03
C GLU A 767 117.26 7.60 -54.12
N TYR A 768 117.36 6.30 -53.83
CA TYR A 768 117.15 5.22 -54.81
C TYR A 768 116.48 3.99 -54.18
N ASP A 769 115.40 3.50 -54.81
CA ASP A 769 114.73 2.24 -54.48
C ASP A 769 114.57 1.39 -55.77
N ASP A 770 115.23 0.23 -55.80
CA ASP A 770 115.26 -0.68 -56.96
C ASP A 770 113.87 -1.25 -57.25
N ILE A 771 113.00 -1.39 -56.23
CA ILE A 771 111.67 -1.99 -56.37
C ILE A 771 110.73 -1.07 -57.17
N LEU A 772 110.85 0.25 -56.99
CA LEU A 772 110.05 1.23 -57.72
C LEU A 772 110.43 1.27 -59.21
N THR A 773 111.72 1.09 -59.49
CA THR A 773 112.27 1.13 -60.85
C THR A 773 111.88 -0.12 -61.63
N ASP A 774 111.84 -1.29 -60.98
CA ASP A 774 111.34 -2.52 -61.60
C ASP A 774 109.83 -2.44 -61.86
N PHE A 775 109.03 -1.88 -60.95
CA PHE A 775 107.58 -1.76 -61.14
C PHE A 775 107.20 -0.83 -62.29
N LEU A 776 107.91 0.30 -62.48
CA LEU A 776 107.66 1.23 -63.59
C LEU A 776 108.09 0.70 -64.97
N ASN A 777 108.97 -0.29 -65.02
CA ASN A 777 109.46 -0.88 -66.28
C ASN A 777 108.65 -2.09 -66.77
N ASP A 778 107.74 -2.63 -65.96
CA ASP A 778 106.90 -3.80 -66.29
C ASP A 778 105.45 -3.41 -66.72
N SER A 779 105.25 -2.15 -67.14
CA SER A 779 103.97 -1.57 -67.59
C SER A 779 103.95 -1.20 -69.07
#